data_AF-A0A965UT48-F1
#
_entry.id   AF-A0A965UT48-F1
#
_cell.length_a   1.000
_cell.length_b   1.000
_cell.length_c   1.000
_cell.angle_alpha   90.00
_cell.angle_beta   90.00
_cell.angle_gamma   90.00
#
_symmetry.space_group_name_H-M   'P 1'
#
loop_
_entity.id
_entity.type
_entity.pdbx_description
1 polymer ?
#
loop_
_entity_poly.entity_id
_entity_poly.type
_entity_poly.pdbx_seq_one_letter_code
_entity_poly.pdbx_strand_id
1 'polypeptide(L)'
;DSITEVYSDRFVYPDAALVFSKFDARYFNEIPSRSYNVRLLKVKVPINYDPITKNYTGPWNGKFKVAWTDNPAWCFYDLITNNRYGLGKYIDSTLTDKWTLYEIAQYCDQLVSDGSGGLEPRFKCNLYINTKEEAYKVLNDMASIFRAIVYYSAGQITVSQDSLKEPIYIFNNSNVLNGDFNYSDSSKKSRKTVAFVRYNDENDNYKPAIEYVENKEAILKYGIRETQISAFGCTSKNQAKRIGKWILTTDNFETEIVDFQAGLEGIFLKPGDIISVYDQNRKNQVYGGRTLQLTNAYAILDVKANASNLNFLTGVLNDFNINILTPTYNLNPGTQMGDMYITGMDITSSGTTGINNSFLRRSQVQSIKINNPSIAIESGNDIYSKNIKVTFPTLLDNINYNLPQNTVWTIDLNENNYNFNKSNTIRSPINNDSRIAYPGYYLEPYLNKPKKYRILNISEKEDSVFSINALEYNDKKYEDIDNIGNLVNVPIKAASPVAPRVFLSGIFRSPSSNSYCATSPCNGTHFTTNQGGINSIMYNIIPQDNINNSLYYVYAKPYVNYLNSVEAPEQYLVGVLSSQNIRTGLTTTDWIAGTIPPFLTPTGAGIYYFRVFSENSIGERSSPVNSSYNLTAQASIFTVQASGFNIY
;
A
#
# COMPACT_ATOMS: atom_id res chain seq x y z
N ASP A 1 27.66 38.31 59.16
CA ASP A 1 28.88 38.17 58.36
C ASP A 1 29.40 36.75 58.41
N SER A 2 29.42 36.07 57.26
CA SER A 2 30.15 34.81 57.09
C SER A 2 31.45 35.12 56.35
N ILE A 3 32.59 34.72 56.93
CA ILE A 3 33.89 34.78 56.27
C ILE A 3 34.11 33.40 55.63
N THR A 4 34.32 33.37 54.31
CA THR A 4 34.64 32.15 53.58
C THR A 4 36.07 32.26 53.05
N GLU A 5 36.96 31.42 53.54
CA GLU A 5 38.34 31.32 53.08
C GLU A 5 38.41 30.39 51.86
N VAL A 6 38.99 30.86 50.76
CA VAL A 6 39.08 30.11 49.50
C VAL A 6 40.53 29.70 49.26
N TYR A 7 40.78 28.40 49.30
CA TYR A 7 42.07 27.80 48.94
C TYR A 7 42.07 27.42 47.45
N SER A 8 43.13 27.78 46.73
CA SER A 8 43.26 27.50 45.30
C SER A 8 44.17 26.29 45.05
N ASP A 9 43.57 25.14 44.71
CA ASP A 9 44.30 23.96 44.21
C ASP A 9 44.04 23.75 42.71
N ARG A 10 45.04 23.20 42.01
CA ARG A 10 44.92 22.87 40.58
C ARG A 10 44.44 21.44 40.42
N PHE A 11 43.13 21.27 40.25
CA PHE A 11 42.54 19.98 39.89
C PHE A 11 42.44 19.82 38.38
N VAL A 12 42.72 18.61 37.88
CA VAL A 12 42.38 18.20 36.52
C VAL A 12 41.01 17.52 36.58
N TYR A 13 40.05 18.00 35.79
CA TYR A 13 38.73 17.40 35.64
C TYR A 13 38.67 16.70 34.28
N PRO A 14 39.18 15.46 34.16
CA PRO A 14 39.16 14.75 32.89
C PRO A 14 37.73 14.54 32.43
N ASP A 15 37.54 14.66 31.11
CA ASP A 15 36.26 14.46 30.43
C ASP A 15 35.10 15.30 30.98
N ALA A 16 35.40 16.50 31.45
CA ALA A 16 34.44 17.50 31.90
C ALA A 16 34.65 18.82 31.16
N ALA A 17 33.55 19.50 30.80
CA ALA A 17 33.56 20.88 30.37
C ALA A 17 33.12 21.75 31.55
N LEU A 18 33.95 22.72 31.94
CA LEU A 18 33.68 23.61 33.06
C LEU A 18 33.38 25.01 32.56
N VAL A 19 32.29 25.59 33.06
CA VAL A 19 31.95 27.00 32.82
C VAL A 19 31.99 27.73 34.16
N PHE A 20 32.90 28.69 34.26
CA PHE A 20 33.00 29.59 35.41
C PHE A 20 32.40 30.96 35.05
N SER A 21 31.59 31.51 35.94
CA SER A 21 31.02 32.86 35.79
C SER A 21 31.14 33.56 37.13
N LYS A 22 31.65 34.81 37.11
CA LYS A 22 31.76 35.67 38.28
C LYS A 22 30.82 36.86 38.10
N PHE A 23 29.97 37.08 39.08
CA PHE A 23 29.06 38.23 39.12
C PHE A 23 29.31 39.02 40.40
N ASP A 24 29.02 40.31 40.37
CA ASP A 24 29.03 41.14 41.57
C ASP A 24 27.72 40.92 42.33
N ALA A 25 27.84 40.56 43.62
CA ALA A 25 26.70 40.28 44.49
C ALA A 25 25.75 41.46 44.66
N ARG A 26 26.19 42.69 44.34
CA ARG A 26 25.32 43.89 44.39
C ARG A 26 24.21 43.88 43.33
N TYR A 27 24.38 43.16 42.22
CA TYR A 27 23.39 43.11 41.14
C TYR A 27 22.37 41.97 41.29
N PHE A 28 22.61 40.99 42.16
CA PHE A 28 21.76 39.82 42.32
C PHE A 28 21.57 39.49 43.80
N ASN A 29 20.30 39.47 44.26
CA ASN A 29 19.96 39.07 45.63
C ASN A 29 20.09 37.55 45.87
N GLU A 30 20.13 36.75 44.79
CA GLU A 30 20.32 35.30 44.81
C GLU A 30 21.24 34.86 43.67
N ILE A 31 21.79 33.64 43.73
CA ILE A 31 22.61 33.09 42.64
C ILE A 31 21.74 32.98 41.37
N PRO A 32 22.11 33.65 40.25
CA PRO A 32 21.28 33.65 39.06
C PRO A 32 21.21 32.26 38.42
N SER A 33 20.02 31.90 37.91
CA SER A 33 19.83 30.71 37.09
C SER A 33 20.53 30.88 35.74
N ARG A 34 21.11 29.80 35.22
CA ARG A 34 21.89 29.79 33.96
C ARG A 34 21.41 28.66 33.07
N SER A 35 21.22 28.97 31.80
CA SER A 35 20.89 28.00 30.75
C SER A 35 21.95 28.06 29.66
N TYR A 36 22.32 26.91 29.10
CA TYR A 36 23.36 26.81 28.09
C TYR A 36 22.83 26.05 26.86
N ASN A 37 23.10 26.59 25.67
CA ASN A 37 22.92 25.86 24.41
C ASN A 37 24.29 25.31 23.99
N VAL A 38 24.45 23.99 24.04
CA VAL A 38 25.75 23.34 23.89
C VAL A 38 25.67 22.13 22.96
N ARG A 39 26.69 22.01 22.09
CA ARG A 39 26.99 20.78 21.37
C ARG A 39 27.84 19.90 22.28
N LEU A 40 27.19 18.95 22.96
CA LEU A 40 27.79 18.14 24.03
C LEU A 40 28.86 17.17 23.51
N LEU A 41 28.51 15.90 23.37
CA LEU A 41 29.47 14.82 23.13
C LEU A 41 29.83 14.73 21.66
N LYS A 42 31.10 14.41 21.38
CA LYS A 42 31.54 13.93 20.06
C LYS A 42 31.58 12.41 20.11
N VAL A 43 31.04 11.79 19.08
CA VAL A 43 30.89 10.33 18.98
C VAL A 43 31.61 9.80 17.75
N LYS A 44 31.75 8.47 17.69
CA LYS A 44 32.26 7.80 16.48
C LYS A 44 31.21 7.88 15.37
N VAL A 45 31.60 8.44 14.23
CA VAL A 45 30.78 8.52 13.01
C VAL A 45 31.56 8.02 11.79
N PRO A 46 30.91 7.54 10.71
CA PRO A 46 31.60 7.10 9.50
C PRO A 46 32.54 8.15 8.93
N ILE A 47 33.69 7.73 8.40
CA ILE A 47 34.67 8.67 7.85
C ILE A 47 34.11 9.47 6.65
N ASN A 48 33.22 8.84 5.86
CA ASN A 48 32.55 9.42 4.70
C ASN A 48 31.29 10.24 5.04
N TYR A 49 30.92 10.35 6.33
CA TYR A 49 29.73 11.10 6.75
C TYR A 49 30.11 12.50 7.23
N ASP A 50 29.43 13.53 6.71
CA ASP A 50 29.48 14.88 7.26
C ASP A 50 28.26 15.11 8.18
N PRO A 51 28.45 15.18 9.51
CA PRO A 51 27.36 15.32 10.45
C PRO A 51 26.71 16.70 10.48
N ILE A 52 27.31 17.72 9.86
CA ILE A 52 26.71 19.05 9.79
C ILE A 52 25.83 19.16 8.55
N THR A 53 26.35 18.76 7.39
CA THR A 53 25.59 18.84 6.12
C THR A 53 24.71 17.62 5.85
N LYS A 54 24.82 16.56 6.65
CA LYS A 54 24.04 15.31 6.56
C LYS A 54 24.32 14.49 5.30
N ASN A 55 25.49 14.71 4.69
CA ASN A 55 25.87 14.07 3.43
C ASN A 55 26.85 12.90 3.64
N TYR A 56 26.77 11.93 2.73
CA TYR A 56 27.63 10.76 2.69
C TYR A 56 28.40 10.74 1.37
N THR A 57 29.73 10.67 1.41
CA THR A 57 30.59 10.76 0.21
C THR A 57 31.25 9.43 -0.13
N GLY A 58 30.74 8.77 -1.16
CA GLY A 58 31.24 7.45 -1.58
C GLY A 58 30.89 6.32 -0.61
N PRO A 59 31.30 5.08 -0.92
CA PRO A 59 31.01 3.92 -0.08
C PRO A 59 31.76 3.99 1.25
N TRP A 60 31.13 3.56 2.33
CA TRP A 60 31.77 3.48 3.63
C TRP A 60 32.61 2.21 3.76
N ASN A 61 33.85 2.36 4.21
CA ASN A 61 34.78 1.24 4.44
C ASN A 61 34.72 0.66 5.86
N GLY A 62 33.77 1.11 6.70
CA GLY A 62 33.65 0.62 8.08
C GLY A 62 34.54 1.32 9.11
N LYS A 63 35.35 2.32 8.70
CA LYS A 63 36.21 3.13 9.59
C LYS A 63 35.49 4.37 10.12
N PHE A 64 35.82 4.76 11.34
CA PHE A 64 35.19 5.88 12.04
C PHE A 64 36.13 7.08 12.21
N LYS A 65 35.55 8.27 12.28
CA LYS A 65 36.15 9.51 12.79
C LYS A 65 35.34 9.99 14.00
N VAL A 66 35.90 10.88 14.82
CA VAL A 66 35.20 11.45 15.98
C VAL A 66 34.64 12.83 15.61
N ALA A 67 33.32 13.00 15.71
CA ALA A 67 32.65 14.27 15.42
C ALA A 67 31.36 14.43 16.24
N TRP A 68 30.88 15.67 16.38
CA TRP A 68 29.55 15.92 16.93
C TRP A 68 28.49 15.59 15.88
N THR A 69 27.40 14.95 16.29
CA THR A 69 26.22 14.68 15.45
C THR A 69 24.97 14.66 16.31
N ASP A 70 23.82 14.98 15.70
CA ASP A 70 22.48 14.77 16.23
C ASP A 70 21.77 13.60 15.54
N ASN A 71 22.47 12.81 14.71
CA ASN A 71 21.91 11.61 14.10
C ASN A 71 21.73 10.51 15.17
N PRO A 72 20.50 10.04 15.44
CA PRO A 72 20.24 9.11 16.54
C PRO A 72 20.95 7.76 16.41
N ALA A 73 21.20 7.27 15.18
CA ALA A 73 21.82 5.96 14.99
C ALA A 73 23.28 5.94 15.48
N TRP A 74 24.02 7.02 15.25
CA TRP A 74 25.41 7.14 15.72
C TRP A 74 25.48 7.46 17.21
N CYS A 75 24.54 8.25 17.74
CA CYS A 75 24.41 8.43 19.17
C CYS A 75 24.08 7.10 19.89
N PHE A 76 23.23 6.27 19.28
CA PHE A 76 22.89 4.93 19.78
C PHE A 76 24.10 3.99 19.74
N TYR A 77 24.86 3.99 18.65
CA TYR A 77 26.10 3.22 18.53
C TYR A 77 27.13 3.60 19.61
N ASP A 78 27.25 4.89 19.91
CA ASP A 78 28.13 5.37 20.97
C ASP A 78 27.66 4.91 22.36
N LEU A 79 26.36 4.99 22.64
CA LEU A 79 25.80 4.49 23.89
C LEU A 79 26.07 2.99 24.11
N ILE A 80 26.03 2.17 23.05
CA ILE A 80 26.36 0.75 23.14
C ILE A 80 27.87 0.54 23.37
N THR A 81 28.72 1.26 22.64
CA THR A 81 30.15 0.94 22.55
C THR A 81 31.04 1.73 23.51
N ASN A 82 30.50 2.72 24.24
CA ASN A 82 31.29 3.55 25.14
C ASN A 82 31.53 2.86 26.50
N ASN A 83 32.78 2.77 26.93
CA ASN A 83 33.16 2.10 28.19
C ASN A 83 32.86 2.90 29.46
N ARG A 84 32.66 4.22 29.35
CA ARG A 84 32.55 5.13 30.51
C ARG A 84 31.12 5.28 30.99
N TYR A 85 30.21 5.59 30.06
CA TYR A 85 28.80 5.86 30.36
C TYR A 85 27.83 4.93 29.62
N GLY A 86 28.35 4.17 28.67
CA GLY A 86 27.59 3.24 27.86
C GLY A 86 27.78 1.79 28.30
N LEU A 87 27.52 0.89 27.37
CA LEU A 87 27.60 -0.56 27.61
C LEU A 87 28.91 -1.19 27.12
N GLY A 88 29.89 -0.40 26.68
CA GLY A 88 31.12 -0.90 26.05
C GLY A 88 31.98 -1.78 26.96
N LYS A 89 31.82 -1.65 28.29
CA LYS A 89 32.46 -2.55 29.26
C LYS A 89 31.91 -3.99 29.19
N TYR A 90 30.66 -4.15 28.75
CA TYR A 90 29.92 -5.42 28.73
C TYR A 90 29.70 -5.95 27.31
N ILE A 91 29.65 -5.06 26.32
CA ILE A 91 29.40 -5.38 24.92
C ILE A 91 30.60 -4.92 24.11
N ASP A 92 31.28 -5.87 23.48
CA ASP A 92 32.29 -5.52 22.48
C ASP A 92 31.60 -4.86 21.28
N SER A 93 32.23 -3.80 20.76
CA SER A 93 31.87 -3.16 19.50
C SER A 93 31.70 -4.13 18.32
N THR A 94 32.37 -5.28 18.34
CA THR A 94 32.20 -6.34 17.33
C THR A 94 30.83 -7.03 17.38
N LEU A 95 30.12 -6.94 18.51
CA LEU A 95 28.79 -7.51 18.73
C LEU A 95 27.65 -6.53 18.36
N THR A 96 27.98 -5.41 17.73
CA THR A 96 27.03 -4.39 17.28
C THR A 96 27.01 -4.33 15.76
N ASP A 97 25.82 -4.50 15.15
CA ASP A 97 25.66 -4.43 13.70
C ASP A 97 25.73 -2.99 13.18
N LYS A 98 26.96 -2.48 13.03
CA LYS A 98 27.25 -1.14 12.52
C LYS A 98 26.77 -0.90 11.09
N TRP A 99 26.56 -1.95 10.30
CA TRP A 99 26.15 -1.85 8.89
C TRP A 99 24.66 -1.57 8.78
N THR A 100 23.84 -2.29 9.55
CA THR A 100 22.42 -1.96 9.68
C THR A 100 22.23 -0.55 10.25
N LEU A 101 23.03 -0.14 11.24
CA LEU A 101 23.00 1.22 11.76
C LEU A 101 23.39 2.29 10.73
N TYR A 102 24.27 1.96 9.78
CA TYR A 102 24.63 2.88 8.68
C TYR A 102 23.46 3.13 7.74
N GLU A 103 22.71 2.08 7.34
CA GLU A 103 21.48 2.24 6.54
C GLU A 103 20.42 3.08 7.27
N ILE A 104 20.22 2.79 8.57
CA ILE A 104 19.31 3.54 9.44
C ILE A 104 19.76 5.01 9.57
N ALA A 105 21.06 5.27 9.71
CA ALA A 105 21.59 6.62 9.82
C ALA A 105 21.29 7.44 8.56
N GLN A 106 21.45 6.84 7.37
CA GLN A 106 21.10 7.49 6.11
C GLN A 106 19.60 7.80 6.05
N TYR A 107 18.74 6.90 6.50
CA TYR A 107 17.29 7.14 6.57
C TYR A 107 16.93 8.27 7.54
N CYS A 108 17.62 8.37 8.69
CA CYS A 108 17.43 9.46 9.65
C CYS A 108 17.80 10.84 9.08
N ASP A 109 18.84 10.88 8.25
CA ASP A 109 19.36 12.11 7.62
C ASP A 109 18.58 12.53 6.36
N GLN A 110 17.66 11.70 5.85
CA GLN A 110 16.81 12.08 4.72
C GLN A 110 16.01 13.33 5.07
N LEU A 111 16.03 14.30 4.16
CA LEU A 111 15.27 15.53 4.28
C LEU A 111 13.80 15.28 4.01
N VAL A 112 12.94 15.64 4.97
CA VAL A 112 11.48 15.57 4.88
C VAL A 112 10.88 16.96 5.12
N SER A 113 9.60 17.14 4.77
CA SER A 113 8.91 18.42 4.98
C SER A 113 8.94 18.83 6.46
N ASP A 114 9.29 20.09 6.70
CA ASP A 114 9.20 20.74 8.02
C ASP A 114 7.81 21.34 8.31
N GLY A 115 6.80 21.03 7.48
CA GLY A 115 5.44 21.56 7.64
C GLY A 115 5.28 23.08 7.41
N SER A 116 6.36 23.81 7.12
CA SER A 116 6.41 25.27 6.94
C SER A 116 6.98 25.69 5.57
N GLY A 117 7.14 24.73 4.65
CA GLY A 117 7.65 24.95 3.29
C GLY A 117 9.16 24.73 3.14
N GLY A 118 9.86 24.37 4.22
CA GLY A 118 11.26 23.96 4.22
C GLY A 118 11.44 22.45 4.41
N LEU A 119 12.67 22.07 4.72
CA LEU A 119 13.08 20.69 4.92
C LEU A 119 13.85 20.55 6.24
N GLU A 120 13.65 19.42 6.92
CA GLU A 120 14.45 19.01 8.09
C GLU A 120 14.84 17.53 7.97
N PRO A 121 15.92 17.09 8.64
CA PRO A 121 16.22 15.66 8.76
C PRO A 121 15.04 14.91 9.39
N ARG A 122 14.76 13.71 8.89
CA ARG A 122 13.65 12.86 9.34
C ARG A 122 13.64 12.65 10.85
N PHE A 123 14.81 12.31 11.41
CA PHE A 123 14.99 12.10 12.85
C PHE A 123 16.24 12.81 13.36
N LYS A 124 16.07 13.64 14.38
CA LYS A 124 17.16 14.22 15.19
C LYS A 124 17.12 13.66 16.61
N CYS A 125 18.27 13.65 17.27
CA CYS A 125 18.47 13.25 18.66
C CYS A 125 19.11 14.39 19.44
N ASN A 126 18.32 15.04 20.30
CA ASN A 126 18.79 16.05 21.24
C ASN A 126 18.46 15.59 22.65
N LEU A 127 19.40 14.85 23.24
CA LEU A 127 19.19 14.12 24.48
C LEU A 127 20.15 14.57 25.59
N TYR A 128 19.63 14.62 26.81
CA TYR A 128 20.41 14.74 28.03
C TYR A 128 19.97 13.66 29.02
N ILE A 129 20.85 12.67 29.27
CA ILE A 129 20.63 11.62 30.27
C ILE A 129 21.40 12.00 31.53
N ASN A 130 20.68 12.20 32.64
CA ASN A 130 21.26 12.53 33.95
C ASN A 130 20.86 11.55 35.07
N THR A 131 19.96 10.62 34.79
CA THR A 131 19.52 9.58 35.73
C THR A 131 20.03 8.20 35.31
N LYS A 132 20.15 7.29 36.29
CA LYS A 132 20.48 5.89 36.03
C LYS A 132 19.20 5.11 35.79
N GLU A 133 19.21 4.29 34.74
CA GLU A 133 18.09 3.46 34.30
C GLU A 133 18.63 2.09 33.85
N GLU A 134 17.75 1.09 33.70
CA GLU A 134 18.14 -0.22 33.20
C GLU A 134 18.66 -0.12 31.76
N ALA A 135 19.81 -0.75 31.48
CA ALA A 135 20.49 -0.67 30.19
C ALA A 135 19.58 -0.96 28.99
N TYR A 136 18.82 -2.05 29.03
CA TYR A 136 17.94 -2.44 27.93
C TYR A 136 16.80 -1.45 27.73
N LYS A 137 16.28 -0.86 28.81
CA LYS A 137 15.28 0.21 28.74
C LYS A 137 15.85 1.46 28.05
N VAL A 138 17.05 1.91 28.45
CA VAL A 138 17.69 3.08 27.82
C VAL A 138 17.94 2.84 26.33
N LEU A 139 18.37 1.63 25.94
CA LEU A 139 18.54 1.27 24.53
C LEU A 139 17.22 1.33 23.76
N ASN A 140 16.12 0.78 24.30
CA ASN A 140 14.80 0.85 23.66
C ASN A 140 14.29 2.30 23.58
N ASP A 141 14.43 3.08 24.66
CA ASP A 141 14.05 4.49 24.70
C ASP A 141 14.81 5.26 23.60
N MET A 142 16.12 4.99 23.42
CA MET A 142 16.93 5.63 22.38
C MET A 142 16.63 5.12 20.96
N ALA A 143 16.33 3.83 20.79
CA ALA A 143 15.91 3.24 19.52
C ALA A 143 14.56 3.81 19.04
N SER A 144 13.68 4.17 19.99
CA SER A 144 12.36 4.76 19.69
C SER A 144 12.46 6.08 18.91
N ILE A 145 13.55 6.84 19.06
CA ILE A 145 13.78 8.12 18.36
C ILE A 145 13.70 7.95 16.84
N PHE A 146 14.24 6.83 16.34
CA PHE A 146 14.28 6.48 14.92
C PHE A 146 13.35 5.30 14.60
N ARG A 147 12.30 5.10 15.42
CA ARG A 147 11.25 4.07 15.25
C ARG A 147 11.81 2.66 15.11
N ALA A 148 12.83 2.33 15.89
CA ALA A 148 13.40 1.00 15.89
C ALA A 148 13.08 0.21 17.16
N ILE A 149 13.08 -1.10 17.02
CA ILE A 149 13.12 -2.06 18.13
C ILE A 149 14.53 -2.61 18.27
N VAL A 150 14.96 -2.86 19.50
CA VAL A 150 16.21 -3.56 19.81
C VAL A 150 15.90 -5.03 20.03
N TYR A 151 16.70 -5.93 19.45
CA TYR A 151 16.59 -7.36 19.68
C TYR A 151 17.97 -8.01 19.71
N TYR A 152 18.05 -9.15 20.39
CA TYR A 152 19.27 -9.96 20.46
C TYR A 152 19.17 -11.14 19.51
N SER A 153 20.16 -11.31 18.63
CA SER A 153 20.19 -12.41 17.66
C SER A 153 21.62 -12.79 17.32
N ALA A 154 21.90 -14.08 17.25
CA ALA A 154 23.22 -14.64 16.88
C ALA A 154 24.40 -14.03 17.66
N GLY A 155 24.22 -13.75 18.96
CA GLY A 155 25.25 -13.17 19.81
C GLY A 155 25.39 -11.64 19.72
N GLN A 156 24.64 -10.98 18.85
CA GLN A 156 24.75 -9.56 18.56
C GLN A 156 23.49 -8.78 18.95
N ILE A 157 23.68 -7.53 19.38
CA ILE A 157 22.57 -6.58 19.51
C ILE A 157 22.30 -5.99 18.14
N THR A 158 21.08 -6.18 17.68
CA THR A 158 20.61 -5.66 16.39
C THR A 158 19.42 -4.74 16.62
N VAL A 159 19.24 -3.81 15.69
CA VAL A 159 18.09 -2.93 15.63
C VAL A 159 17.28 -3.21 14.38
N SER A 160 15.97 -3.12 14.48
CA SER A 160 15.07 -3.17 13.33
C SER A 160 14.25 -1.90 13.26
N GLN A 161 14.48 -1.09 12.24
CA GLN A 161 13.78 0.17 12.03
C GLN A 161 12.47 -0.02 11.25
N ASP A 162 11.41 0.63 11.74
CA ASP A 162 10.17 0.82 11.00
C ASP A 162 10.34 1.88 9.89
N SER A 163 10.61 1.39 8.69
CA SER A 163 10.87 2.16 7.46
C SER A 163 10.26 1.45 6.27
N LEU A 164 10.08 2.18 5.16
CA LEU A 164 9.60 1.60 3.91
C LEU A 164 10.61 0.57 3.39
N LYS A 165 10.17 -0.69 3.30
CA LYS A 165 10.92 -1.83 2.77
C LYS A 165 10.07 -2.64 1.81
N GLU A 166 10.74 -3.26 0.86
CA GLU A 166 10.14 -4.27 -0.02
C GLU A 166 10.10 -5.64 0.66
N PRO A 167 9.13 -6.51 0.32
CA PRO A 167 9.06 -7.85 0.85
C PRO A 167 10.26 -8.68 0.41
N ILE A 168 10.88 -9.39 1.36
CA ILE A 168 12.05 -10.24 1.10
C ILE A 168 11.67 -11.70 0.78
N TYR A 169 10.45 -12.11 1.12
CA TYR A 169 9.97 -13.46 0.89
C TYR A 169 8.45 -13.50 0.69
N ILE A 170 7.96 -14.56 0.04
CA ILE A 170 6.54 -14.80 -0.21
C ILE A 170 6.13 -16.14 0.40
N PHE A 171 5.13 -16.12 1.27
CA PHE A 171 4.50 -17.30 1.85
C PHE A 171 3.15 -17.56 1.19
N ASN A 172 2.88 -18.82 0.88
CA ASN A 172 1.61 -19.32 0.42
C ASN A 172 1.32 -20.68 1.07
N ASN A 173 0.14 -21.25 0.82
CA ASN A 173 -0.25 -22.52 1.49
C ASN A 173 0.65 -23.72 1.11
N SER A 174 1.51 -23.61 0.09
CA SER A 174 2.45 -24.68 -0.31
C SER A 174 3.80 -24.62 0.40
N ASN A 175 4.15 -23.50 1.05
CA ASN A 175 5.40 -23.35 1.82
C ASN A 175 5.18 -23.01 3.30
N VAL A 176 3.93 -23.05 3.73
CA VAL A 176 3.53 -23.01 5.14
C VAL A 176 3.19 -24.42 5.58
N LEU A 177 3.57 -24.77 6.81
CA LEU A 177 3.28 -26.07 7.40
C LEU A 177 1.77 -26.29 7.42
N ASN A 178 1.33 -27.42 6.86
CA ASN A 178 -0.08 -27.77 6.63
C ASN A 178 -0.88 -26.76 5.77
N GLY A 179 -0.24 -25.71 5.26
CA GLY A 179 -0.89 -24.63 4.54
C GLY A 179 -1.81 -23.76 5.40
N ASP A 180 -1.64 -23.78 6.71
CA ASP A 180 -2.53 -23.10 7.66
C ASP A 180 -2.00 -21.74 8.09
N PHE A 181 -2.78 -20.70 7.83
CA PHE A 181 -2.57 -19.35 8.34
C PHE A 181 -3.62 -19.05 9.42
N ASN A 182 -3.17 -18.59 10.58
CA ASN A 182 -4.05 -18.11 11.64
C ASN A 182 -4.06 -16.59 11.64
N TYR A 183 -5.25 -15.99 11.56
CA TYR A 183 -5.39 -14.55 11.55
C TYR A 183 -6.07 -14.07 12.83
N SER A 184 -5.58 -12.96 13.36
CA SER A 184 -6.22 -12.26 14.47
C SER A 184 -6.28 -10.77 14.20
N ASP A 185 -7.44 -10.17 14.39
CA ASP A 185 -7.62 -8.74 14.26
C ASP A 185 -7.52 -8.06 15.62
N SER A 186 -6.84 -6.92 15.64
CA SER A 186 -6.86 -6.04 16.80
C SER A 186 -8.26 -5.43 17.00
N SER A 187 -8.64 -5.21 18.26
CA SER A 187 -9.97 -4.73 18.60
C SER A 187 -10.29 -3.38 17.95
N LYS A 188 -11.51 -3.22 17.42
CA LYS A 188 -11.99 -1.90 16.98
C LYS A 188 -11.89 -0.84 18.08
N LYS A 189 -11.93 -1.22 19.38
CA LYS A 189 -11.80 -0.28 20.51
C LYS A 189 -10.36 0.23 20.72
N SER A 190 -9.35 -0.52 20.29
CA SER A 190 -7.95 -0.08 20.44
C SER A 190 -7.54 0.97 19.41
N ARG A 191 -8.33 1.19 18.34
CA ARG A 191 -8.09 2.23 17.32
C ARG A 191 -8.03 3.61 17.96
N LYS A 192 -6.83 4.19 18.06
CA LYS A 192 -6.59 5.56 18.49
C LYS A 192 -6.85 6.53 17.35
N THR A 193 -7.38 7.70 17.67
CA THR A 193 -7.73 8.72 16.67
C THR A 193 -7.10 10.08 16.96
N VAL A 194 -6.63 10.28 18.21
CA VAL A 194 -5.95 11.49 18.68
C VAL A 194 -4.72 11.11 19.48
N ALA A 195 -3.60 11.80 19.25
CA ALA A 195 -2.33 11.62 19.96
C ALA A 195 -1.83 12.95 20.53
N PHE A 196 -1.51 12.95 21.82
CA PHE A 196 -0.79 14.04 22.49
C PHE A 196 0.69 13.65 22.63
N VAL A 197 1.56 14.33 21.90
CA VAL A 197 2.99 14.03 21.84
C VAL A 197 3.75 15.07 22.65
N ARG A 198 4.32 14.67 23.79
CA ARG A 198 5.19 15.53 24.59
C ARG A 198 6.58 15.59 23.98
N TYR A 199 7.16 16.78 23.86
CA TYR A 199 8.51 17.02 23.33
C TYR A 199 9.11 18.28 23.99
N ASN A 200 10.39 18.58 23.77
CA ASN A 200 11.04 19.78 24.32
C ASN A 200 11.23 20.83 23.21
N ASP A 201 10.47 21.92 23.19
CA ASP A 201 10.43 22.83 22.05
C ASP A 201 11.72 23.67 21.90
N GLU A 202 12.49 23.41 20.84
CA GLU A 202 13.71 24.17 20.54
C GLU A 202 13.47 25.67 20.29
N ASN A 203 12.24 26.06 19.93
CA ASN A 203 11.86 27.46 19.72
C ASN A 203 11.38 28.17 21.00
N ASP A 204 11.08 27.42 22.07
CA ASP A 204 10.75 27.97 23.39
C ASP A 204 11.75 27.49 24.45
N ASN A 205 13.04 27.71 24.19
CA ASN A 205 14.13 27.44 25.12
C ASN A 205 14.14 26.00 25.68
N TYR A 206 13.73 25.02 24.87
CA TYR A 206 13.63 23.60 25.23
C TYR A 206 12.66 23.31 26.39
N LYS A 207 11.65 24.17 26.61
CA LYS A 207 10.59 23.88 27.58
C LYS A 207 9.74 22.69 27.10
N PRO A 208 9.22 21.85 28.02
CA PRO A 208 8.29 20.80 27.67
C PRO A 208 7.02 21.38 27.03
N ALA A 209 6.67 20.87 25.86
CA ALA A 209 5.49 21.23 25.08
C ALA A 209 4.72 19.97 24.66
N ILE A 210 3.48 20.14 24.21
CA ILE A 210 2.62 19.06 23.72
C ILE A 210 2.18 19.41 22.31
N GLU A 211 2.44 18.51 21.37
CA GLU A 211 1.87 18.56 20.02
C GLU A 211 0.60 17.71 19.96
N TYR A 212 -0.49 18.31 19.50
CA TYR A 212 -1.76 17.63 19.27
C TYR A 212 -1.84 17.15 17.83
N VAL A 213 -2.05 15.84 17.64
CA VAL A 213 -2.20 15.22 16.33
C VAL A 213 -3.51 14.46 16.25
N GLU A 214 -4.26 14.67 15.18
CA GLU A 214 -5.54 14.01 14.94
C GLU A 214 -5.57 13.31 13.58
N ASN A 215 -6.31 12.20 13.52
CA ASN A 215 -6.69 11.56 12.26
C ASN A 215 -8.18 11.78 12.03
N LYS A 216 -8.52 12.75 11.17
CA LYS A 216 -9.91 13.18 10.90
C LYS A 216 -10.78 12.04 10.36
N GLU A 217 -10.27 11.23 9.45
CA GLU A 217 -11.00 10.09 8.88
C GLU A 217 -11.33 9.06 9.96
N ALA A 218 -10.36 8.76 10.82
CA ALA A 218 -10.55 7.85 11.94
C ALA A 218 -11.51 8.43 12.99
N ILE A 219 -11.50 9.75 13.25
CA ILE A 219 -12.44 10.42 14.16
C ILE A 219 -13.88 10.30 13.64
N LEU A 220 -14.11 10.54 12.35
CA LEU A 220 -15.44 10.40 11.75
C LEU A 220 -15.99 8.97 11.90
N LYS A 221 -15.12 7.97 11.84
CA LYS A 221 -15.49 6.55 11.91
C LYS A 221 -15.60 6.00 13.32
N TYR A 222 -14.72 6.41 14.24
CA TYR A 222 -14.55 5.79 15.55
C TYR A 222 -14.78 6.73 16.75
N GLY A 223 -14.97 8.03 16.49
CA GLY A 223 -15.00 9.08 17.50
C GLY A 223 -13.61 9.45 18.03
N ILE A 224 -13.58 10.33 19.03
CA ILE A 224 -12.34 10.76 19.68
C ILE A 224 -11.85 9.67 20.64
N ARG A 225 -10.61 9.23 20.44
CA ARG A 225 -9.94 8.21 21.25
C ARG A 225 -8.47 8.55 21.39
N GLU A 226 -8.10 8.88 22.62
CA GLU A 226 -6.84 9.55 22.89
C GLU A 226 -5.73 8.55 23.27
N THR A 227 -4.50 8.95 22.94
CA THR A 227 -3.25 8.36 23.43
C THR A 227 -2.27 9.48 23.79
N GLN A 228 -1.44 9.23 24.79
CA GLN A 228 -0.39 10.17 25.21
C GLN A 228 0.97 9.47 25.06
N ILE A 229 1.93 10.15 24.45
CA ILE A 229 3.29 9.65 24.29
C ILE A 229 4.30 10.74 24.59
N SER A 230 5.44 10.35 25.14
CA SER A 230 6.60 11.23 25.31
C SER A 230 7.62 10.91 24.23
N ALA A 231 7.87 11.85 23.33
CA ALA A 231 8.86 11.71 22.27
C ALA A 231 10.27 11.91 22.85
N PHE A 232 10.95 10.79 23.11
CA PHE A 232 12.31 10.78 23.66
C PHE A 232 13.28 11.52 22.72
N GLY A 233 14.13 12.39 23.27
CA GLY A 233 15.14 13.15 22.51
C GLY A 233 14.61 14.07 21.40
N CYS A 234 13.30 14.31 21.34
CA CYS A 234 12.65 15.10 20.30
C CYS A 234 12.57 16.57 20.70
N THR A 235 13.10 17.44 19.83
CA THR A 235 13.02 18.89 20.03
C THR A 235 12.28 19.65 18.93
N SER A 236 12.17 19.04 17.75
CA SER A 236 11.37 19.58 16.65
C SER A 236 9.89 19.27 16.86
N LYS A 237 9.04 20.32 16.80
CA LYS A 237 7.58 20.19 16.79
C LYS A 237 7.08 19.25 15.70
N ASN A 238 7.71 19.33 14.52
CA ASN A 238 7.30 18.58 13.35
C ASN A 238 7.73 17.10 13.43
N GLN A 239 8.89 16.82 14.02
CA GLN A 239 9.25 15.44 14.38
C GLN A 239 8.23 14.85 15.38
N ALA A 240 7.80 15.63 16.38
CA ALA A 240 6.73 15.21 17.31
C ALA A 240 5.40 14.95 16.58
N LYS A 241 5.01 15.83 15.65
CA LYS A 241 3.83 15.64 14.79
C LYS A 241 3.90 14.36 13.96
N ARG A 242 5.07 14.06 13.36
CA ARG A 242 5.31 12.82 12.60
C ARG A 242 5.22 11.59 13.48
N ILE A 243 5.68 11.65 14.74
CA ILE A 243 5.53 10.55 15.71
C ILE A 243 4.05 10.32 16.02
N GLY A 244 3.27 11.37 16.29
CA GLY A 244 1.84 11.25 16.52
C GLY A 244 1.10 10.67 15.31
N LYS A 245 1.41 11.14 14.10
CA LYS A 245 0.83 10.62 12.86
C LYS A 245 1.20 9.15 12.64
N TRP A 246 2.46 8.77 12.89
CA TRP A 246 2.91 7.38 12.80
C TRP A 246 2.11 6.43 13.69
N ILE A 247 1.85 6.81 14.94
CA ILE A 247 1.05 5.99 15.88
C ILE A 247 -0.38 5.84 15.37
N LEU A 248 -1.04 6.95 15.04
CA LEU A 248 -2.42 6.95 14.60
C LEU A 248 -2.60 6.18 13.29
N THR A 249 -1.71 6.38 12.32
CA THR A 249 -1.73 5.68 11.03
C THR A 249 -1.46 4.19 11.22
N THR A 250 -0.49 3.81 12.05
CA THR A 250 -0.21 2.39 12.35
C THR A 250 -1.43 1.72 13.00
N ASP A 251 -2.02 2.31 14.05
CA ASP A 251 -3.19 1.73 14.72
C ASP A 251 -4.42 1.56 13.83
N ASN A 252 -4.61 2.45 12.85
CA ASN A 252 -5.79 2.44 11.98
C ASN A 252 -5.63 1.58 10.73
N PHE A 253 -4.42 1.38 10.22
CA PHE A 253 -4.16 0.65 8.98
C PHE A 253 -3.49 -0.71 9.18
N GLU A 254 -2.63 -0.89 10.19
CA GLU A 254 -1.93 -2.15 10.47
C GLU A 254 -2.75 -2.93 11.52
N THR A 255 -3.84 -3.59 11.08
CA THR A 255 -4.89 -4.08 12.00
C THR A 255 -4.88 -5.58 12.25
N GLU A 256 -4.39 -6.33 11.27
CA GLU A 256 -4.41 -7.78 11.22
C GLU A 256 -3.05 -8.36 11.57
N ILE A 257 -3.04 -9.42 12.37
CA ILE A 257 -1.87 -10.22 12.69
C ILE A 257 -2.04 -11.58 12.02
N VAL A 258 -0.97 -12.10 11.45
CA VAL A 258 -0.89 -13.46 10.91
C VAL A 258 0.14 -14.28 11.67
N ASP A 259 -0.27 -15.49 12.04
CA ASP A 259 0.52 -16.50 12.74
C ASP A 259 0.55 -17.78 11.90
N PHE A 260 1.76 -18.26 11.60
CA PHE A 260 1.95 -19.51 10.86
C PHE A 260 3.29 -20.14 11.19
N GLN A 261 3.47 -21.39 10.76
CA GLN A 261 4.74 -22.11 10.87
C GLN A 261 5.27 -22.43 9.48
N ALA A 262 6.58 -22.29 9.30
CA ALA A 262 7.27 -22.59 8.04
C ALA A 262 8.52 -23.45 8.31
N GLY A 263 9.03 -24.09 7.26
CA GLY A 263 10.25 -24.88 7.31
C GLY A 263 11.50 -23.99 7.27
N LEU A 264 12.56 -24.49 6.61
CA LEU A 264 13.84 -23.79 6.46
C LEU A 264 13.72 -22.39 5.83
N GLU A 265 12.61 -22.08 5.15
CA GLU A 265 12.27 -20.73 4.68
C GLU A 265 12.27 -19.69 5.81
N GLY A 266 12.06 -20.09 7.06
CA GLY A 266 12.08 -19.20 8.22
C GLY A 266 13.48 -18.81 8.72
N ILE A 267 14.54 -19.57 8.39
CA ILE A 267 15.84 -19.45 9.04
C ILE A 267 16.53 -18.09 8.86
N PHE A 268 16.31 -17.44 7.72
CA PHE A 268 16.97 -16.17 7.37
C PHE A 268 16.12 -14.94 7.74
N LEU A 269 14.87 -15.13 8.16
CA LEU A 269 13.95 -14.07 8.52
C LEU A 269 14.26 -13.49 9.91
N LYS A 270 14.01 -12.20 10.08
CA LYS A 270 14.27 -11.47 11.32
C LYS A 270 13.13 -10.54 11.68
N PRO A 271 13.00 -10.14 12.96
CA PRO A 271 12.07 -9.09 13.35
C PRO A 271 12.26 -7.81 12.52
N GLY A 272 11.15 -7.31 11.99
CA GLY A 272 11.05 -6.13 11.13
C GLY A 272 11.40 -6.33 9.65
N ASP A 273 11.61 -7.57 9.21
CA ASP A 273 11.57 -7.91 7.79
C ASP A 273 10.14 -7.90 7.26
N ILE A 274 9.98 -7.59 5.98
CA ILE A 274 8.67 -7.56 5.31
C ILE A 274 8.51 -8.85 4.50
N ILE A 275 7.36 -9.50 4.63
CA ILE A 275 6.98 -10.69 3.88
C ILE A 275 5.65 -10.45 3.17
N SER A 276 5.45 -11.14 2.06
CA SER A 276 4.17 -11.19 1.37
C SER A 276 3.48 -12.51 1.70
N VAL A 277 2.19 -12.48 2.04
CA VAL A 277 1.38 -13.66 2.29
C VAL A 277 0.28 -13.76 1.24
N TYR A 278 0.22 -14.92 0.62
CA TYR A 278 -0.83 -15.33 -0.30
C TYR A 278 -1.57 -16.54 0.29
N ASP A 279 -2.72 -16.31 0.91
CA ASP A 279 -3.55 -17.38 1.44
C ASP A 279 -4.70 -17.72 0.48
N GLN A 280 -4.63 -18.92 -0.10
CA GLN A 280 -5.67 -19.49 -0.96
C GLN A 280 -6.96 -19.80 -0.18
N ASN A 281 -6.90 -20.02 1.13
CA ASN A 281 -8.10 -20.36 1.91
C ASN A 281 -9.00 -19.13 2.15
N ARG A 282 -8.42 -17.92 2.12
CA ARG A 282 -9.15 -16.65 2.18
C ARG A 282 -9.61 -16.12 0.82
N LYS A 283 -9.13 -16.71 -0.27
CA LYS A 283 -9.40 -16.25 -1.64
C LYS A 283 -10.10 -17.35 -2.43
N ASN A 284 -11.02 -17.00 -3.33
CA ASN A 284 -11.72 -18.01 -4.12
C ASN A 284 -10.88 -18.58 -5.29
N GLN A 285 -9.57 -18.29 -5.34
CA GLN A 285 -8.69 -18.51 -6.48
C GLN A 285 -7.27 -18.87 -6.04
N VAL A 286 -6.56 -19.63 -6.89
CA VAL A 286 -5.19 -20.09 -6.64
C VAL A 286 -4.22 -19.26 -7.48
N TYR A 287 -3.55 -18.28 -6.86
CA TYR A 287 -2.51 -17.45 -7.47
C TYR A 287 -1.12 -17.71 -6.87
N GLY A 288 -0.90 -18.88 -6.28
CA GLY A 288 0.41 -19.27 -5.79
C GLY A 288 0.50 -20.76 -5.47
N GLY A 289 1.71 -21.29 -5.51
CA GLY A 289 2.03 -22.69 -5.23
C GLY A 289 3.53 -22.96 -5.36
N ARG A 290 3.89 -24.19 -5.73
CA ARG A 290 5.27 -24.61 -6.06
C ARG A 290 5.40 -25.06 -7.52
N THR A 291 6.58 -24.86 -8.10
CA THR A 291 6.87 -25.33 -9.46
C THR A 291 7.12 -26.83 -9.45
N LEU A 292 6.43 -27.57 -10.32
CA LEU A 292 6.77 -28.98 -10.56
C LEU A 292 8.00 -29.10 -11.45
N GLN A 293 8.09 -28.18 -12.42
CA GLN A 293 9.26 -28.03 -13.27
C GLN A 293 9.58 -26.54 -13.45
N LEU A 294 10.85 -26.17 -13.43
CA LEU A 294 11.37 -24.83 -13.69
C LEU A 294 12.60 -24.95 -14.59
N THR A 295 12.57 -24.20 -15.68
CA THR A 295 13.66 -24.06 -16.65
C THR A 295 13.87 -22.57 -16.94
N ASN A 296 14.87 -22.22 -17.75
CA ASN A 296 15.04 -20.83 -18.17
C ASN A 296 14.00 -20.36 -19.19
N ALA A 297 13.22 -21.27 -19.80
CA ALA A 297 12.23 -20.94 -20.83
C ALA A 297 10.79 -21.06 -20.35
N TYR A 298 10.52 -21.91 -19.36
CA TYR A 298 9.17 -22.16 -18.86
C TYR A 298 9.17 -22.72 -17.43
N ALA A 299 8.01 -22.61 -16.78
CA ALA A 299 7.67 -23.32 -15.56
C ALA A 299 6.41 -24.16 -15.73
N ILE A 300 6.38 -25.35 -15.14
CA ILE A 300 5.18 -26.16 -14.93
C ILE A 300 4.76 -25.95 -13.47
N LEU A 301 3.52 -25.50 -13.28
CA LEU A 301 2.98 -25.20 -11.96
C LEU A 301 2.30 -26.43 -11.35
N ASP A 302 2.23 -26.48 -10.03
CA ASP A 302 1.45 -27.46 -9.25
C ASP A 302 -0.08 -27.29 -9.35
N VAL A 303 -0.56 -26.59 -10.39
CA VAL A 303 -1.98 -26.41 -10.69
C VAL A 303 -2.41 -27.35 -11.80
N LYS A 304 -3.47 -28.13 -11.56
CA LYS A 304 -4.09 -28.98 -12.59
C LYS A 304 -4.86 -28.15 -13.61
N ALA A 305 -4.64 -28.45 -14.88
CA ALA A 305 -5.38 -27.93 -16.03
C ALA A 305 -6.77 -28.60 -16.09
N ASN A 306 -7.78 -27.93 -15.54
CA ASN A 306 -9.19 -28.26 -15.75
C ASN A 306 -9.90 -27.06 -16.41
N ALA A 307 -11.06 -27.26 -17.03
CA ALA A 307 -11.76 -26.22 -17.79
C ALA A 307 -12.04 -24.94 -16.97
N SER A 308 -12.28 -25.07 -15.67
CA SER A 308 -12.51 -23.95 -14.74
C SER A 308 -11.24 -23.14 -14.47
N ASN A 309 -10.10 -23.81 -14.23
CA ASN A 309 -8.80 -23.19 -14.00
C ASN A 309 -8.24 -22.59 -15.30
N LEU A 310 -8.53 -23.20 -16.45
CA LEU A 310 -8.07 -22.71 -17.75
C LEU A 310 -8.80 -21.46 -18.20
N ASN A 311 -10.15 -21.45 -18.18
CA ASN A 311 -10.95 -20.29 -18.59
C ASN A 311 -10.64 -19.05 -17.72
N PHE A 312 -10.24 -19.29 -16.47
CA PHE A 312 -9.80 -18.26 -15.55
C PHE A 312 -8.43 -17.65 -15.94
N LEU A 313 -7.47 -18.47 -16.35
CA LEU A 313 -6.11 -18.04 -16.69
C LEU A 313 -5.94 -17.61 -18.17
N THR A 314 -6.78 -18.07 -19.11
CA THR A 314 -6.73 -17.70 -20.53
C THR A 314 -7.81 -16.72 -20.98
N GLY A 315 -8.91 -16.56 -20.21
CA GLY A 315 -10.02 -15.66 -20.53
C GLY A 315 -9.99 -14.30 -19.81
N VAL A 316 -9.25 -14.20 -18.70
CA VAL A 316 -9.20 -13.01 -17.81
C VAL A 316 -7.79 -12.41 -17.73
N LEU A 317 -6.72 -13.15 -18.06
CA LEU A 317 -5.33 -12.76 -17.80
C LEU A 317 -4.51 -12.61 -19.09
N ASN A 318 -4.84 -11.64 -19.94
CA ASN A 318 -3.92 -11.27 -21.03
C ASN A 318 -2.68 -10.51 -20.51
N ASP A 319 -2.74 -9.96 -19.29
CA ASP A 319 -1.66 -9.19 -18.68
C ASP A 319 -1.53 -9.54 -17.19
N PHE A 320 -0.65 -10.49 -16.87
CA PHE A 320 -0.28 -10.84 -15.51
C PHE A 320 1.23 -11.01 -15.42
N ASN A 321 1.77 -10.89 -14.21
CA ASN A 321 3.16 -11.20 -13.93
C ASN A 321 3.21 -12.47 -13.07
N ILE A 322 4.16 -13.35 -13.34
CA ILE A 322 4.49 -14.46 -12.44
C ILE A 322 5.77 -14.10 -11.70
N ASN A 323 5.75 -14.27 -10.38
CA ASN A 323 6.92 -14.14 -9.53
C ASN A 323 7.40 -15.54 -9.15
N ILE A 324 8.70 -15.80 -9.29
CA ILE A 324 9.32 -17.07 -8.93
C ILE A 324 10.43 -16.79 -7.91
N LEU A 325 10.39 -17.42 -6.75
CA LEU A 325 11.34 -17.20 -5.66
C LEU A 325 12.60 -18.06 -5.82
N THR A 326 13.62 -17.55 -6.47
CA THR A 326 14.84 -18.31 -6.75
C THR A 326 15.96 -17.95 -5.79
N PRO A 327 16.79 -18.90 -5.35
CA PRO A 327 18.00 -18.56 -4.64
C PRO A 327 19.06 -17.96 -5.56
N THR A 328 19.65 -16.85 -5.13
CA THR A 328 20.83 -16.25 -5.78
C THR A 328 22.10 -16.76 -5.09
N TYR A 329 23.18 -16.97 -5.85
CA TYR A 329 24.48 -17.35 -5.27
C TYR A 329 25.66 -16.51 -5.73
N ASN A 330 25.48 -15.57 -6.65
CA ASN A 330 26.63 -14.85 -7.20
C ASN A 330 26.78 -13.45 -6.62
N LEU A 331 27.77 -13.32 -5.74
CA LEU A 331 28.56 -12.11 -5.63
C LEU A 331 29.57 -12.15 -6.79
N ASN A 332 29.53 -11.19 -7.71
CA ASN A 332 30.50 -11.15 -8.81
C ASN A 332 31.94 -11.08 -8.24
N PRO A 333 32.87 -11.95 -8.66
CA PRO A 333 34.28 -11.82 -8.33
C PRO A 333 34.78 -10.42 -8.71
N GLY A 334 35.41 -9.71 -7.77
CA GLY A 334 35.88 -8.33 -7.99
C GLY A 334 34.89 -7.22 -7.61
N THR A 335 33.71 -7.52 -7.07
CA THR A 335 32.85 -6.50 -6.47
C THR A 335 33.46 -5.98 -5.18
N GLN A 336 33.89 -4.71 -5.15
CA GLN A 336 34.36 -4.07 -3.92
C GLN A 336 33.17 -3.82 -2.98
N MET A 337 33.16 -4.48 -1.82
CA MET A 337 32.16 -4.26 -0.76
C MET A 337 32.86 -3.90 0.55
N GLY A 338 33.15 -2.61 0.75
CA GLY A 338 33.87 -2.12 1.92
C GLY A 338 35.33 -2.59 1.95
N ASP A 339 35.83 -2.99 3.13
CA ASP A 339 37.19 -3.52 3.34
C ASP A 339 37.34 -5.01 2.92
N MET A 340 36.31 -5.64 2.35
CA MET A 340 36.34 -7.03 1.89
C MET A 340 36.43 -7.10 0.37
N TYR A 341 37.58 -7.61 -0.12
CA TYR A 341 37.71 -8.16 -1.46
C TYR A 341 37.26 -9.62 -1.43
N ILE A 342 36.26 -9.98 -2.25
CA ILE A 342 36.05 -11.38 -2.59
C ILE A 342 37.16 -11.76 -3.56
N THR A 343 38.29 -12.18 -3.00
CA THR A 343 39.25 -13.00 -3.73
C THR A 343 38.57 -14.35 -3.91
N GLY A 344 38.60 -14.89 -5.13
CA GLY A 344 38.15 -16.26 -5.35
C GLY A 344 38.78 -17.17 -4.30
N MET A 345 38.04 -18.18 -3.82
CA MET A 345 38.56 -19.15 -2.85
C MET A 345 39.96 -19.61 -3.24
N ASP A 346 40.99 -19.11 -2.56
CA ASP A 346 42.27 -19.79 -2.46
C ASP A 346 42.18 -20.68 -1.22
N ILE A 347 42.18 -22.00 -1.46
CA ILE A 347 42.06 -23.07 -0.45
C ILE A 347 43.29 -23.15 0.49
N THR A 348 44.20 -22.18 0.50
CA THR A 348 45.54 -22.36 1.09
C THR A 348 46.02 -21.32 2.10
N SER A 349 45.17 -20.44 2.65
CA SER A 349 45.61 -19.54 3.72
C SER A 349 44.77 -19.68 4.99
N SER A 350 45.34 -20.42 5.93
CA SER A 350 44.98 -20.42 7.34
C SER A 350 45.03 -19.00 7.92
N GLY A 351 43.87 -18.46 8.25
CA GLY A 351 43.74 -17.33 9.17
C GLY A 351 43.06 -16.10 8.59
N THR A 352 41.73 -16.04 8.64
CA THR A 352 41.06 -14.75 8.87
C THR A 352 39.74 -14.98 9.62
N THR A 353 39.66 -14.32 10.76
CA THR A 353 38.52 -14.21 11.68
C THR A 353 37.36 -13.43 11.06
N GLY A 354 36.14 -13.95 11.20
CA GLY A 354 34.91 -13.17 11.28
C GLY A 354 34.19 -12.86 9.97
N ILE A 355 33.51 -13.86 9.39
CA ILE A 355 32.43 -13.60 8.43
C ILE A 355 31.26 -12.99 9.22
N ASN A 356 30.94 -11.72 8.95
CA ASN A 356 29.77 -11.06 9.53
C ASN A 356 28.49 -11.64 8.89
N ASN A 357 27.70 -12.37 9.68
CA ASN A 357 26.39 -12.93 9.29
C ASN A 357 25.35 -11.87 8.89
N SER A 358 25.65 -10.57 9.02
CA SER A 358 24.79 -9.48 8.57
C SER A 358 24.85 -9.19 7.06
N PHE A 359 25.88 -9.67 6.35
CA PHE A 359 26.03 -9.45 4.89
C PHE A 359 25.38 -10.54 4.01
N LEU A 360 24.94 -11.64 4.61
CA LEU A 360 24.20 -12.71 3.93
C LEU A 360 22.73 -12.36 3.67
N ARG A 361 22.27 -11.16 4.07
CA ARG A 361 20.84 -10.80 4.18
C ARG A 361 20.14 -10.50 2.85
N ARG A 362 20.84 -10.13 1.76
CA ARG A 362 20.22 -9.78 0.46
C ARG A 362 20.39 -10.80 -0.66
N SER A 363 21.32 -11.75 -0.56
CA SER A 363 21.84 -12.44 -1.75
C SER A 363 21.49 -13.92 -1.87
N GLN A 364 20.46 -14.41 -1.19
CA GLN A 364 20.13 -15.85 -1.20
C GLN A 364 18.71 -16.18 -1.66
N VAL A 365 17.80 -15.22 -1.78
CA VAL A 365 16.47 -15.41 -2.38
C VAL A 365 16.06 -14.12 -3.08
N GLN A 366 15.71 -14.21 -4.36
CA GLN A 366 15.19 -13.12 -5.16
C GLN A 366 13.91 -13.57 -5.86
N SER A 367 12.91 -12.68 -5.91
CA SER A 367 11.75 -12.88 -6.77
C SER A 367 12.09 -12.48 -8.20
N ILE A 368 12.10 -13.43 -9.12
CA ILE A 368 12.15 -13.15 -10.56
C ILE A 368 10.74 -12.81 -11.00
N LYS A 369 10.51 -11.55 -11.37
CA LYS A 369 9.25 -11.10 -11.95
C LYS A 369 9.29 -11.26 -13.46
N ILE A 370 8.41 -12.11 -13.99
CA ILE A 370 8.23 -12.33 -15.43
C ILE A 370 6.94 -11.64 -15.85
N ASN A 371 7.07 -10.65 -16.73
CA ASN A 371 5.92 -9.88 -17.21
C ASN A 371 5.30 -10.56 -18.42
N ASN A 372 3.97 -10.69 -18.44
CA ASN A 372 3.17 -11.18 -19.56
C ASN A 372 3.65 -12.54 -20.14
N PRO A 373 3.81 -13.60 -19.33
CA PRO A 373 4.13 -14.91 -19.86
C PRO A 373 2.91 -15.54 -20.56
N SER A 374 3.15 -16.51 -21.44
CA SER A 374 2.09 -17.25 -22.12
C SER A 374 1.73 -18.53 -21.39
N ILE A 375 0.45 -18.90 -21.38
CA ILE A 375 -0.06 -20.10 -20.70
C ILE A 375 -0.49 -21.13 -21.73
N ALA A 376 -0.05 -22.37 -21.52
CA ALA A 376 -0.46 -23.52 -22.30
C ALA A 376 -0.79 -24.71 -21.39
N ILE A 377 -1.58 -25.65 -21.91
CA ILE A 377 -1.62 -27.02 -21.40
C ILE A 377 -0.60 -27.81 -22.23
N GLU A 378 0.26 -28.59 -21.58
CA GLU A 378 1.09 -29.53 -22.32
C GLU A 378 0.23 -30.67 -22.89
N SER A 379 0.27 -30.87 -24.21
CA SER A 379 -0.24 -32.10 -24.83
C SER A 379 0.83 -33.19 -24.74
N GLY A 380 0.60 -34.21 -23.91
CA GLY A 380 1.54 -35.33 -23.74
C GLY A 380 1.05 -36.45 -22.81
N ASN A 381 1.80 -37.54 -22.73
CA ASN A 381 1.54 -38.68 -21.82
C ASN A 381 2.37 -38.63 -20.52
N ASP A 382 3.17 -37.60 -20.33
CA ASP A 382 4.03 -37.46 -19.15
C ASP A 382 3.23 -37.05 -17.91
N ILE A 383 3.78 -37.29 -16.71
CA ILE A 383 3.12 -37.04 -15.42
C ILE A 383 2.68 -35.57 -15.23
N TYR A 384 3.23 -34.65 -16.02
CA TYR A 384 2.98 -33.21 -15.98
C TYR A 384 1.99 -32.71 -17.05
N SER A 385 1.55 -33.54 -18.00
CA SER A 385 0.69 -33.10 -19.11
C SER A 385 -0.71 -32.60 -18.69
N LYS A 386 -1.09 -32.83 -17.42
CA LYS A 386 -2.33 -32.33 -16.82
C LYS A 386 -2.12 -31.05 -16.02
N ASN A 387 -0.93 -30.43 -16.05
CA ASN A 387 -0.59 -29.25 -15.29
C ASN A 387 -0.45 -28.02 -16.19
N ILE A 388 -0.55 -26.84 -15.58
CA ILE A 388 -0.43 -25.56 -16.27
C ILE A 388 1.05 -25.28 -16.57
N LYS A 389 1.36 -25.04 -17.85
CA LYS A 389 2.68 -24.58 -18.30
C LYS A 389 2.64 -23.09 -18.57
N VAL A 390 3.58 -22.38 -17.95
CA VAL A 390 3.82 -20.95 -18.15
C VAL A 390 5.13 -20.79 -18.90
N THR A 391 5.05 -20.29 -20.13
CA THR A 391 6.21 -20.05 -21.00
C THR A 391 6.64 -18.60 -20.89
N PHE A 392 7.93 -18.37 -20.67
CA PHE A 392 8.48 -17.05 -20.46
C PHE A 392 8.70 -16.35 -21.81
N PRO A 393 8.42 -15.03 -21.91
CA PRO A 393 8.59 -14.29 -23.16
C PRO A 393 10.06 -14.12 -23.52
N THR A 394 10.94 -14.10 -22.51
CA THR A 394 12.38 -14.04 -22.64
C THR A 394 13.00 -15.12 -21.76
N LEU A 395 14.11 -15.71 -22.21
CA LEU A 395 14.85 -16.68 -21.41
C LEU A 395 15.31 -16.01 -20.11
N LEU A 396 15.07 -16.68 -18.98
CA LEU A 396 15.62 -16.28 -17.69
C LEU A 396 17.14 -16.43 -17.71
N ASP A 397 17.80 -15.46 -17.08
CA ASP A 397 19.22 -15.51 -16.80
C ASP A 397 19.52 -16.72 -15.91
N ASN A 398 20.23 -17.70 -16.43
CA ASN A 398 20.64 -18.92 -15.72
C ASN A 398 22.09 -18.86 -15.21
N ILE A 399 22.74 -17.70 -15.37
CA ILE A 399 24.10 -17.43 -14.87
C ILE A 399 23.99 -16.80 -13.48
N ASN A 400 23.07 -15.86 -13.30
CA ASN A 400 22.90 -15.14 -12.03
C ASN A 400 21.86 -15.78 -11.09
N TYR A 401 21.01 -16.67 -11.61
CA TYR A 401 19.94 -17.31 -10.85
C TYR A 401 20.05 -18.84 -10.90
N ASN A 402 19.88 -19.48 -9.75
CA ASN A 402 19.61 -20.91 -9.71
C ASN A 402 18.11 -21.12 -9.89
N LEU A 403 17.72 -22.10 -10.70
CA LEU A 403 16.33 -22.42 -11.01
C LEU A 403 15.95 -23.78 -10.41
N PRO A 404 15.88 -23.91 -9.06
CA PRO A 404 15.56 -25.18 -8.44
C PRO A 404 14.12 -25.59 -8.77
N GLN A 405 13.92 -26.90 -8.87
CA GLN A 405 12.58 -27.47 -8.90
C GLN A 405 11.90 -27.23 -7.55
N ASN A 406 10.57 -27.29 -7.50
CA ASN A 406 9.79 -27.10 -6.27
C ASN A 406 9.90 -25.68 -5.67
N THR A 407 10.15 -24.69 -6.54
CA THR A 407 10.28 -23.29 -6.16
C THR A 407 8.91 -22.64 -5.99
N VAL A 408 8.78 -21.75 -5.01
CA VAL A 408 7.55 -21.01 -4.76
C VAL A 408 7.26 -20.04 -5.91
N TRP A 409 6.03 -20.05 -6.42
CA TRP A 409 5.55 -19.10 -7.41
C TRP A 409 4.30 -18.37 -6.92
N THR A 410 4.11 -17.14 -7.39
CA THR A 410 2.87 -16.37 -7.26
C THR A 410 2.52 -15.62 -8.53
N ILE A 411 1.25 -15.28 -8.70
CA ILE A 411 0.74 -14.48 -9.83
C ILE A 411 0.27 -13.13 -9.32
N ASP A 412 0.80 -12.06 -9.92
CA ASP A 412 0.35 -10.70 -9.74
C ASP A 412 -0.46 -10.25 -10.94
N LEU A 413 -1.66 -9.73 -10.70
CA LEU A 413 -2.53 -9.22 -11.75
C LEU A 413 -2.23 -7.75 -12.02
N ASN A 414 -2.15 -7.36 -13.31
CA ASN A 414 -1.98 -5.96 -13.70
C ASN A 414 -3.31 -5.21 -13.56
N GLU A 415 -3.33 -4.15 -12.76
CA GLU A 415 -4.54 -3.38 -12.41
C GLU A 415 -5.21 -2.69 -13.60
N ASN A 416 -4.43 -2.38 -14.65
CA ASN A 416 -4.90 -1.56 -15.78
C ASN A 416 -5.82 -2.31 -16.75
N ASN A 417 -5.86 -3.65 -16.73
CA ASN A 417 -6.61 -4.46 -17.69
C ASN A 417 -7.67 -5.37 -17.03
N TYR A 418 -8.00 -5.13 -15.76
CA TYR A 418 -9.10 -5.81 -15.09
C TYR A 418 -10.44 -5.30 -15.63
N ASN A 419 -10.83 -5.81 -16.81
CA ASN A 419 -12.16 -5.59 -17.36
C ASN A 419 -13.17 -6.33 -16.48
N PHE A 420 -13.76 -5.64 -15.51
CA PHE A 420 -14.91 -6.08 -14.72
C PHE A 420 -16.11 -6.54 -15.59
N ASN A 421 -16.07 -6.24 -16.89
CA ASN A 421 -17.16 -6.41 -17.83
C ASN A 421 -17.24 -7.79 -18.53
N LYS A 422 -16.41 -8.78 -18.19
CA LYS A 422 -16.51 -10.12 -18.82
C LYS A 422 -17.16 -11.23 -17.96
N SER A 423 -17.60 -10.95 -16.73
CA SER A 423 -18.27 -11.96 -15.87
C SER A 423 -19.77 -11.75 -15.64
N ASN A 424 -20.47 -11.00 -16.51
CA ASN A 424 -21.94 -10.92 -16.45
C ASN A 424 -22.67 -12.23 -16.85
N THR A 425 -21.94 -13.33 -17.10
CA THR A 425 -22.51 -14.62 -17.50
C THR A 425 -22.52 -15.69 -16.41
N ILE A 426 -21.95 -15.45 -15.22
CA ILE A 426 -22.11 -16.38 -14.08
C ILE A 426 -23.05 -15.75 -13.06
N ARG A 427 -24.33 -15.68 -13.43
CA ARG A 427 -25.40 -15.66 -12.43
C ARG A 427 -25.36 -17.02 -11.74
N SER A 428 -24.93 -17.07 -10.48
CA SER A 428 -25.27 -18.20 -9.63
C SER A 428 -26.81 -18.29 -9.58
N PRO A 429 -27.43 -19.43 -9.95
CA PRO A 429 -28.87 -19.60 -9.87
C PRO A 429 -29.24 -19.86 -8.41
N ILE A 430 -29.16 -18.82 -7.57
CA ILE A 430 -29.91 -18.80 -6.31
C ILE A 430 -31.22 -18.10 -6.64
N ASN A 431 -32.28 -18.89 -6.56
CA ASN A 431 -33.64 -18.61 -6.97
C ASN A 431 -34.17 -17.21 -6.60
N ASN A 432 -34.83 -16.59 -7.59
CA ASN A 432 -36.01 -15.71 -7.51
C ASN A 432 -36.37 -15.13 -6.14
N ASP A 433 -35.97 -13.88 -5.88
CA ASP A 433 -36.86 -12.72 -5.69
C ASP A 433 -35.98 -11.49 -5.33
N SER A 434 -35.40 -10.85 -6.34
CA SER A 434 -34.34 -9.86 -6.16
C SER A 434 -34.89 -8.42 -6.17
N ARG A 435 -35.21 -7.87 -5.00
CA ARG A 435 -35.36 -6.41 -4.79
C ARG A 435 -34.72 -5.88 -3.51
N ILE A 436 -33.70 -6.56 -2.98
CA ILE A 436 -32.90 -6.02 -1.87
C ILE A 436 -31.43 -6.21 -2.22
N ALA A 437 -30.82 -5.17 -2.77
CA ALA A 437 -29.36 -5.05 -2.78
C ALA A 437 -28.95 -4.57 -1.38
N TYR A 438 -28.28 -5.41 -0.60
CA TYR A 438 -27.68 -4.98 0.66
C TYR A 438 -26.49 -4.05 0.35
N PRO A 439 -26.46 -2.81 0.89
CA PRO A 439 -25.28 -1.95 0.81
C PRO A 439 -24.32 -2.40 1.91
N GLY A 440 -23.51 -3.41 1.62
CA GLY A 440 -22.51 -3.92 2.53
C GLY A 440 -21.86 -5.14 1.92
N TYR A 441 -20.54 -5.10 1.76
CA TYR A 441 -19.69 -6.02 1.00
C TYR A 441 -19.56 -5.68 -0.49
N TYR A 442 -18.95 -4.53 -0.79
CA TYR A 442 -18.01 -4.53 -1.90
C TYR A 442 -16.88 -5.49 -1.51
N LEU A 443 -16.82 -6.68 -2.14
CA LEU A 443 -15.56 -7.41 -2.21
C LEU A 443 -14.58 -6.47 -2.89
N GLU A 444 -13.63 -5.94 -2.14
CA GLU A 444 -12.63 -5.05 -2.69
C GLU A 444 -11.93 -5.76 -3.87
N PRO A 445 -11.74 -5.10 -5.02
CA PRO A 445 -10.99 -5.66 -6.14
C PRO A 445 -9.52 -5.99 -5.77
N TYR A 446 -9.08 -5.57 -4.58
CA TYR A 446 -7.75 -5.81 -4.01
C TYR A 446 -7.56 -7.21 -3.41
N LEU A 447 -8.60 -8.06 -3.32
CA LEU A 447 -8.45 -9.40 -2.74
C LEU A 447 -7.48 -10.32 -3.51
N ASN A 448 -7.07 -9.98 -4.74
CA ASN A 448 -6.24 -10.86 -5.55
C ASN A 448 -4.72 -10.65 -5.35
N LYS A 449 -4.28 -9.57 -4.70
CA LYS A 449 -2.84 -9.33 -4.44
C LYS A 449 -2.37 -9.97 -3.14
N PRO A 450 -1.13 -10.46 -3.05
CA PRO A 450 -0.56 -10.90 -1.77
C PRO A 450 -0.54 -9.71 -0.81
N LYS A 451 -0.99 -9.92 0.43
CA LYS A 451 -0.93 -8.92 1.50
C LYS A 451 0.48 -8.89 2.07
N LYS A 452 0.97 -7.71 2.46
CA LYS A 452 2.29 -7.56 3.08
C LYS A 452 2.17 -7.57 4.60
N TYR A 453 3.14 -8.17 5.28
CA TYR A 453 3.23 -8.21 6.74
C TYR A 453 4.67 -7.95 7.20
N ARG A 454 4.83 -7.24 8.32
CA ARG A 454 6.10 -7.02 9.02
C ARG A 454 6.23 -8.07 10.13
N ILE A 455 7.33 -8.81 10.14
CA ILE A 455 7.60 -9.80 11.19
C ILE A 455 7.78 -9.09 12.53
N LEU A 456 6.97 -9.46 13.53
CA LEU A 456 7.13 -8.99 14.90
C LEU A 456 8.08 -9.91 15.67
N ASN A 457 7.90 -11.22 15.50
CA ASN A 457 8.68 -12.23 16.20
C ASN A 457 8.86 -13.49 15.33
N ILE A 458 10.00 -14.14 15.51
CA ILE A 458 10.30 -15.44 14.93
C ILE A 458 10.96 -16.32 16.00
N SER A 459 10.51 -17.58 16.09
CA SER A 459 11.08 -18.55 17.03
C SER A 459 11.08 -19.94 16.42
N GLU A 460 12.17 -20.68 16.59
CA GLU A 460 12.24 -22.10 16.28
C GLU A 460 11.47 -22.88 17.36
N LYS A 461 10.50 -23.70 16.95
CA LYS A 461 9.66 -24.50 17.85
C LYS A 461 10.15 -25.94 17.95
N GLU A 462 10.51 -26.49 16.80
CA GLU A 462 11.09 -27.82 16.60
C GLU A 462 12.24 -27.67 15.59
N ASP A 463 13.12 -28.67 15.50
CA ASP A 463 14.25 -28.63 14.57
C ASP A 463 13.79 -28.28 13.15
N SER A 464 14.27 -27.15 12.61
CA SER A 464 13.93 -26.63 11.28
C SER A 464 12.48 -26.19 11.06
N VAL A 465 11.69 -26.00 12.13
CA VAL A 465 10.33 -25.45 12.08
C VAL A 465 10.26 -24.11 12.81
N PHE A 466 9.98 -23.05 12.06
CA PHE A 466 9.96 -21.68 12.54
C PHE A 466 8.53 -21.17 12.65
N SER A 467 8.15 -20.74 13.85
CA SER A 467 6.92 -20.01 14.12
C SER A 467 7.13 -18.52 13.83
N ILE A 468 6.30 -17.97 12.96
CA ILE A 468 6.36 -16.58 12.50
C ILE A 468 5.08 -15.87 12.91
N ASN A 469 5.24 -14.75 13.62
CA ASN A 469 4.17 -13.82 13.97
C ASN A 469 4.43 -12.48 13.29
N ALA A 470 3.49 -12.01 12.48
CA ALA A 470 3.67 -10.81 11.66
C ALA A 470 2.43 -9.91 11.66
N LEU A 471 2.65 -8.59 11.65
CA LEU A 471 1.62 -7.55 11.62
C LEU A 471 1.42 -7.04 10.20
N GLU A 472 0.19 -6.75 9.81
CA GLU A 472 -0.17 -6.13 8.53
C GLU A 472 0.72 -4.91 8.24
N TYR A 473 1.24 -4.83 7.02
CA TYR A 473 2.18 -3.80 6.61
C TYR A 473 1.57 -2.94 5.51
N ASN A 474 1.52 -1.63 5.74
CA ASN A 474 0.96 -0.67 4.79
C ASN A 474 2.00 0.36 4.33
N ASP A 475 2.50 0.20 3.11
CA ASP A 475 3.52 1.04 2.48
C ASP A 475 3.11 2.52 2.39
N LYS A 476 1.82 2.80 2.17
CA LYS A 476 1.32 4.17 1.99
C LYS A 476 1.48 5.01 3.26
N LYS A 477 1.61 4.36 4.43
CA LYS A 477 1.78 5.06 5.71
C LYS A 477 2.98 5.98 5.73
N TYR A 478 4.09 5.60 5.10
CA TYR A 478 5.35 6.33 5.22
C TYR A 478 5.32 7.67 4.47
N GLU A 479 4.72 7.69 3.27
CA GLU A 479 4.49 8.92 2.52
C GLU A 479 3.55 9.86 3.29
N ASP A 480 2.46 9.32 3.85
CA ASP A 480 1.54 10.09 4.67
C ASP A 480 2.24 10.70 5.88
N ILE A 481 3.06 9.93 6.58
CA ILE A 481 3.77 10.41 7.79
C ILE A 481 4.71 11.57 7.46
N ASP A 482 5.43 11.52 6.34
CA ASP A 482 6.40 12.58 5.97
C ASP A 482 5.72 13.84 5.42
N ASN A 483 4.57 13.68 4.78
CA ASN A 483 3.77 14.77 4.24
C ASN A 483 2.92 15.44 5.34
N ILE A 484 3.59 16.18 6.23
CA ILE A 484 2.94 16.98 7.30
C ILE A 484 2.54 18.40 6.88
N GLY A 485 3.05 18.88 5.73
CA GLY A 485 2.92 20.24 5.22
C GLY A 485 1.97 20.41 4.02
N ASN A 486 1.58 19.32 3.36
CA ASN A 486 0.39 19.38 2.53
C ASN A 486 -0.77 19.48 3.51
N LEU A 487 -1.42 20.65 3.54
CA LEU A 487 -2.85 20.68 3.78
C LEU A 487 -3.37 19.45 3.04
N VAL A 488 -3.94 18.51 3.80
CA VAL A 488 -4.84 17.50 3.27
C VAL A 488 -5.54 18.21 2.13
N ASN A 489 -5.39 17.73 0.89
CA ASN A 489 -6.30 18.13 -0.16
C ASN A 489 -7.65 17.90 0.50
N VAL A 490 -8.27 18.99 0.98
CA VAL A 490 -9.62 18.96 1.49
C VAL A 490 -10.30 18.18 0.39
N PRO A 491 -10.86 16.99 0.64
CA PRO A 491 -11.47 16.21 -0.43
C PRO A 491 -12.33 17.22 -1.15
N ILE A 492 -11.94 17.54 -2.40
CA ILE A 492 -12.46 18.72 -3.11
C ILE A 492 -13.95 18.60 -2.89
N LYS A 493 -14.55 19.57 -2.18
CA LYS A 493 -15.96 19.48 -1.81
C LYS A 493 -16.66 18.99 -3.07
N ALA A 494 -17.29 17.80 -3.00
CA ALA A 494 -17.78 17.13 -4.18
C ALA A 494 -18.56 18.19 -4.97
N ALA A 495 -18.13 18.43 -6.21
CA ALA A 495 -18.67 19.55 -6.98
C ALA A 495 -20.20 19.41 -6.97
N SER A 496 -20.91 20.52 -6.74
CA SER A 496 -22.36 20.48 -6.75
C SER A 496 -22.81 19.96 -8.12
N PRO A 497 -23.61 18.88 -8.16
CA PRO A 497 -23.96 18.20 -9.40
C PRO A 497 -24.75 19.13 -10.32
N VAL A 498 -24.34 19.26 -11.59
CA VAL A 498 -25.06 20.10 -12.58
C VAL A 498 -26.05 19.26 -13.35
N ALA A 499 -27.22 19.86 -13.62
CA ALA A 499 -28.30 19.21 -14.36
C ALA A 499 -27.84 18.79 -15.76
N PRO A 500 -28.00 17.51 -16.15
CA PRO A 500 -27.58 17.02 -17.47
C PRO A 500 -28.51 17.47 -18.59
N ARG A 501 -28.08 17.41 -19.84
CA ARG A 501 -28.99 17.53 -21.00
C ARG A 501 -29.47 16.14 -21.44
N VAL A 502 -30.72 16.04 -21.88
CA VAL A 502 -31.33 14.77 -22.31
C VAL A 502 -31.88 14.90 -23.72
N PHE A 503 -31.51 13.97 -24.59
CA PHE A 503 -32.04 13.84 -25.94
C PHE A 503 -32.78 12.52 -26.09
N LEU A 504 -33.99 12.56 -26.66
CA LEU A 504 -34.83 11.39 -26.89
C LEU A 504 -34.97 11.16 -28.39
N SER A 505 -34.84 9.92 -28.83
CA SER A 505 -35.07 9.53 -30.23
C SER A 505 -35.78 8.19 -30.33
N GLY A 506 -36.51 7.96 -31.42
CA GLY A 506 -37.14 6.66 -31.70
C GLY A 506 -36.14 5.73 -32.40
N ILE A 507 -36.13 4.45 -32.01
CA ILE A 507 -35.38 3.41 -32.71
C ILE A 507 -36.35 2.49 -33.45
N PHE A 508 -36.04 2.24 -34.72
CA PHE A 508 -36.71 1.22 -35.52
C PHE A 508 -35.85 -0.03 -35.59
N ARG A 509 -36.47 -1.19 -35.41
CA ARG A 509 -35.83 -2.50 -35.65
C ARG A 509 -36.37 -3.03 -36.96
N SER A 510 -35.50 -3.23 -37.94
CA SER A 510 -35.88 -3.89 -39.18
C SER A 510 -36.23 -5.36 -38.91
N PRO A 511 -37.42 -5.85 -39.29
CA PRO A 511 -37.78 -7.26 -39.13
C PRO A 511 -36.91 -8.22 -39.96
N SER A 512 -36.34 -7.76 -41.08
CA SER A 512 -35.62 -8.61 -42.04
C SER A 512 -34.12 -8.73 -41.77
N SER A 513 -33.49 -7.70 -41.20
CA SER A 513 -32.03 -7.63 -41.01
C SER A 513 -31.60 -7.60 -39.55
N ASN A 514 -32.57 -7.58 -38.62
CA ASN A 514 -32.34 -7.49 -37.17
C ASN A 514 -31.46 -6.30 -36.74
N SER A 515 -31.36 -5.27 -37.59
CA SER A 515 -30.54 -4.07 -37.37
C SER A 515 -31.39 -2.89 -36.90
N TYR A 516 -30.78 -2.03 -36.08
CA TYR A 516 -31.39 -0.87 -35.45
C TYR A 516 -30.97 0.40 -36.19
N CYS A 517 -31.93 1.27 -36.54
CA CYS A 517 -31.64 2.57 -37.14
C CYS A 517 -32.27 3.73 -36.35
N ALA A 518 -31.51 4.82 -36.20
CA ALA A 518 -31.85 5.97 -35.35
C ALA A 518 -32.26 7.23 -36.16
N THR A 519 -32.27 7.16 -37.49
CA THR A 519 -32.63 8.30 -38.37
C THR A 519 -33.60 7.88 -39.48
N SER A 520 -34.68 8.65 -39.64
CA SER A 520 -35.54 8.60 -40.82
C SER A 520 -35.03 9.62 -41.87
N PRO A 521 -34.92 9.29 -43.18
CA PRO A 521 -34.94 7.97 -43.80
C PRO A 521 -33.51 7.44 -44.02
N CYS A 522 -33.30 6.16 -43.72
CA CYS A 522 -32.13 5.42 -44.18
C CYS A 522 -32.20 5.34 -45.71
N ASN A 523 -31.07 5.55 -46.40
CA ASN A 523 -30.97 5.52 -47.86
C ASN A 523 -31.83 4.43 -48.51
N GLY A 524 -32.86 4.85 -49.24
CA GLY A 524 -33.39 4.07 -50.35
C GLY A 524 -34.48 3.03 -50.06
N THR A 525 -35.41 3.24 -49.14
CA THR A 525 -36.78 2.72 -49.27
C THR A 525 -37.72 3.52 -48.35
N HIS A 526 -38.75 4.13 -48.93
CA HIS A 526 -39.83 4.74 -48.16
C HIS A 526 -40.56 3.66 -47.36
N PHE A 527 -40.39 3.62 -46.04
CA PHE A 527 -41.35 2.93 -45.18
C PHE A 527 -42.63 3.77 -45.16
N THR A 528 -43.60 3.39 -45.99
CA THR A 528 -44.95 3.92 -45.92
C THR A 528 -45.55 3.51 -44.58
N THR A 529 -46.40 4.38 -44.03
CA THR A 529 -46.94 4.39 -42.66
C THR A 529 -47.79 3.17 -42.25
N ASN A 530 -47.73 2.06 -43.00
CA ASN A 530 -48.50 0.85 -42.77
C ASN A 530 -47.65 -0.39 -42.42
N GLN A 531 -46.38 -0.24 -42.09
CA GLN A 531 -45.55 -1.34 -41.55
C GLN A 531 -44.70 -0.87 -40.35
N GLY A 532 -44.98 -1.43 -39.17
CA GLY A 532 -44.05 -1.56 -38.04
C GLY A 532 -43.56 -0.26 -37.39
N GLY A 533 -44.37 0.31 -36.49
CA GLY A 533 -44.02 1.47 -35.66
C GLY A 533 -42.78 1.30 -34.77
N ILE A 534 -42.34 2.41 -34.16
CA ILE A 534 -41.19 2.52 -33.26
C ILE A 534 -41.28 1.45 -32.15
N ASN A 535 -40.21 0.67 -31.98
CA ASN A 535 -40.17 -0.44 -31.01
C ASN A 535 -39.52 -0.05 -29.68
N SER A 536 -38.71 1.02 -29.64
CA SER A 536 -38.03 1.47 -28.42
C SER A 536 -37.69 2.97 -28.49
N ILE A 537 -37.66 3.63 -27.33
CA ILE A 537 -37.25 5.02 -27.17
C ILE A 537 -35.79 5.03 -26.69
N MET A 538 -34.89 5.54 -27.51
CA MET A 538 -33.52 5.84 -27.11
C MET A 538 -33.50 7.09 -26.23
N TYR A 539 -32.68 7.07 -25.19
CA TYR A 539 -32.36 8.28 -24.44
C TYR A 539 -30.84 8.45 -24.35
N ASN A 540 -30.37 9.63 -24.76
CA ASN A 540 -28.97 10.02 -24.63
C ASN A 540 -28.86 11.13 -23.59
N ILE A 541 -27.93 10.97 -22.66
CA ILE A 541 -27.61 11.96 -21.63
C ILE A 541 -26.35 12.68 -22.09
N ILE A 542 -26.26 13.99 -21.91
CA ILE A 542 -25.03 14.74 -22.13
C ILE A 542 -24.60 15.34 -20.80
N PRO A 543 -23.45 14.92 -20.25
CA PRO A 543 -22.84 15.54 -19.08
C PRO A 543 -22.63 17.03 -19.36
N GLN A 544 -22.92 17.88 -18.38
CA GLN A 544 -22.58 19.31 -18.45
C GLN A 544 -21.36 19.63 -17.56
N ASP A 545 -20.86 18.65 -16.80
CA ASP A 545 -19.70 18.77 -15.93
C ASP A 545 -18.47 18.15 -16.61
N ASN A 546 -17.35 18.89 -16.60
CA ASN A 546 -16.05 18.39 -17.10
C ASN A 546 -15.38 17.39 -16.13
N ILE A 547 -15.98 17.13 -14.96
CA ILE A 547 -15.44 16.26 -13.90
C ILE A 547 -16.26 14.97 -13.88
N ASN A 548 -15.70 13.91 -14.47
CA ASN A 548 -16.33 12.64 -14.82
C ASN A 548 -16.76 11.71 -13.65
N ASN A 549 -17.32 12.20 -12.54
CA ASN A 549 -17.61 11.35 -11.37
C ASN A 549 -19.10 11.24 -10.96
N SER A 550 -20.03 11.82 -11.73
CA SER A 550 -21.46 11.78 -11.39
C SER A 550 -22.18 10.56 -11.96
N LEU A 551 -23.15 10.02 -11.20
CA LEU A 551 -24.12 9.03 -11.68
C LEU A 551 -25.38 9.74 -12.19
N TYR A 552 -26.00 9.21 -13.23
CA TYR A 552 -27.20 9.77 -13.85
C TYR A 552 -28.36 8.81 -13.72
N TYR A 553 -29.43 9.24 -13.07
CA TYR A 553 -30.61 8.42 -12.84
C TYR A 553 -31.72 8.82 -13.81
N VAL A 554 -32.26 7.85 -14.52
CA VAL A 554 -33.32 8.05 -15.53
C VAL A 554 -34.60 7.41 -15.06
N TYR A 555 -35.63 8.22 -14.91
CA TYR A 555 -36.98 7.76 -14.59
C TYR A 555 -37.88 7.99 -15.79
N ALA A 556 -38.67 7.00 -16.18
CA ALA A 556 -39.64 7.16 -17.25
C ALA A 556 -41.00 6.56 -16.91
N LYS A 557 -42.06 7.31 -17.23
CA LYS A 557 -43.45 6.90 -16.95
C LYS A 557 -44.38 7.33 -18.09
N PRO A 558 -45.32 6.47 -18.50
CA PRO A 558 -46.32 6.85 -19.48
C PRO A 558 -47.41 7.77 -18.87
N TYR A 559 -47.84 8.78 -19.65
CA TYR A 559 -48.98 9.67 -19.43
C TYR A 559 -48.95 10.66 -18.26
N VAL A 560 -47.93 10.63 -17.38
CA VAL A 560 -47.86 11.53 -16.22
C VAL A 560 -46.69 12.51 -16.37
N ASN A 561 -47.01 13.80 -16.43
CA ASN A 561 -46.01 14.86 -16.37
C ASN A 561 -45.43 14.95 -14.95
N TYR A 562 -44.14 14.68 -14.81
CA TYR A 562 -43.47 14.70 -13.52
C TYR A 562 -43.46 16.09 -12.85
N LEU A 563 -43.72 17.18 -13.58
CA LEU A 563 -43.77 18.54 -13.05
C LEU A 563 -44.76 18.72 -11.89
N ASN A 564 -45.79 17.87 -11.80
CA ASN A 564 -46.83 17.95 -10.76
C ASN A 564 -46.65 16.90 -9.64
N SER A 565 -45.62 16.05 -9.67
CA SER A 565 -45.36 15.01 -8.66
C SER A 565 -44.13 15.36 -7.82
N VAL A 566 -44.34 15.55 -6.51
CA VAL A 566 -43.30 15.85 -5.51
C VAL A 566 -42.46 14.61 -5.17
N GLU A 567 -42.96 13.40 -5.44
CA GLU A 567 -42.24 12.16 -5.16
C GLU A 567 -41.53 11.63 -6.41
N ALA A 568 -40.28 11.20 -6.26
CA ALA A 568 -39.56 10.38 -7.22
C ALA A 568 -39.65 8.92 -6.75
N PRO A 569 -40.68 8.16 -7.13
CA PRO A 569 -40.79 6.80 -6.63
C PRO A 569 -39.81 5.93 -7.42
N GLU A 570 -38.88 5.33 -6.70
CA GLU A 570 -37.79 4.48 -7.21
C GLU A 570 -38.30 3.34 -8.12
N GLN A 571 -39.59 3.00 -8.04
CA GLN A 571 -40.28 2.05 -8.89
C GLN A 571 -40.30 2.39 -10.40
N TYR A 572 -40.06 3.64 -10.81
CA TYR A 572 -39.99 4.04 -12.23
C TYR A 572 -38.57 4.26 -12.73
N LEU A 573 -37.55 3.78 -12.00
CA LEU A 573 -36.17 3.83 -12.43
C LEU A 573 -35.96 2.93 -13.66
N VAL A 574 -35.53 3.52 -14.76
CA VAL A 574 -35.29 2.83 -16.04
C VAL A 574 -33.80 2.57 -16.26
N GLY A 575 -32.93 3.36 -15.65
CA GLY A 575 -31.49 3.12 -15.72
C GLY A 575 -30.67 4.05 -14.83
N VAL A 576 -29.50 3.57 -14.42
CA VAL A 576 -28.43 4.36 -13.77
C VAL A 576 -27.21 4.30 -14.68
N LEU A 577 -26.75 5.46 -15.13
CA LEU A 577 -25.64 5.59 -16.08
C LEU A 577 -24.48 6.31 -15.44
N SER A 578 -23.24 5.86 -15.71
CA SER A 578 -22.03 6.58 -15.31
C SER A 578 -21.54 7.47 -16.46
N SER A 579 -20.77 8.51 -16.13
CA SER A 579 -20.06 9.36 -17.10
C SER A 579 -19.28 8.58 -18.17
N GLN A 580 -18.71 7.42 -17.82
CA GLN A 580 -17.98 6.55 -18.76
C GLN A 580 -18.88 5.77 -19.74
N ASN A 581 -20.17 5.61 -19.39
CA ASN A 581 -21.18 4.95 -20.22
C ASN A 581 -22.00 5.96 -21.05
N ILE A 582 -21.63 7.25 -21.02
CA ILE A 582 -22.32 8.33 -21.69
C ILE A 582 -21.33 9.02 -22.65
N ARG A 583 -21.59 8.99 -23.96
CA ARG A 583 -20.72 9.65 -24.96
C ARG A 583 -21.27 11.01 -25.39
N THR A 584 -20.35 11.96 -25.53
CA THR A 584 -20.53 13.40 -25.80
C THR A 584 -20.81 13.76 -27.27
N GLY A 585 -21.37 12.84 -28.07
CA GLY A 585 -21.60 13.04 -29.51
C GLY A 585 -23.00 13.58 -29.85
N LEU A 586 -23.07 14.52 -30.80
CA LEU A 586 -24.29 15.22 -31.24
C LEU A 586 -25.07 14.51 -32.38
N THR A 587 -24.57 13.40 -32.93
CA THR A 587 -25.16 12.78 -34.13
C THR A 587 -25.18 11.25 -34.06
N THR A 588 -26.14 10.65 -34.77
CA THR A 588 -26.40 9.21 -34.86
C THR A 588 -25.36 8.42 -35.69
N THR A 589 -24.26 9.04 -36.10
CA THR A 589 -23.24 8.46 -37.00
C THR A 589 -22.02 7.90 -36.28
N ASP A 590 -21.87 8.16 -34.98
CA ASP A 590 -20.61 7.87 -34.26
C ASP A 590 -20.69 6.62 -33.36
N TRP A 591 -21.58 5.68 -33.69
CA TRP A 591 -21.70 4.43 -32.95
C TRP A 591 -20.58 3.46 -33.31
N ILE A 592 -19.82 3.01 -32.31
CA ILE A 592 -18.94 1.86 -32.46
C ILE A 592 -19.81 0.65 -32.79
N ALA A 593 -19.50 -0.05 -33.89
CA ALA A 593 -20.18 -1.25 -34.31
C ALA A 593 -20.22 -2.27 -33.15
N GLY A 594 -21.44 -2.68 -32.74
CA GLY A 594 -21.65 -3.71 -31.71
C GLY A 594 -22.10 -3.23 -30.33
N THR A 595 -22.29 -1.92 -30.11
CA THR A 595 -22.81 -1.39 -28.83
C THR A 595 -24.26 -0.91 -28.96
N ILE A 596 -25.14 -1.41 -28.09
CA ILE A 596 -26.57 -1.03 -28.09
C ILE A 596 -26.75 0.17 -27.13
N PRO A 597 -27.35 1.30 -27.58
CA PRO A 597 -27.69 2.43 -26.72
C PRO A 597 -28.56 2.04 -25.52
N PRO A 598 -28.59 2.81 -24.43
CA PRO A 598 -29.65 2.69 -23.45
C PRO A 598 -31.01 3.08 -24.08
N PHE A 599 -32.00 2.19 -23.93
CA PHE A 599 -33.34 2.37 -24.49
C PHE A 599 -34.41 1.94 -23.49
N LEU A 600 -35.59 2.53 -23.62
CA LEU A 600 -36.83 2.11 -22.96
C LEU A 600 -37.70 1.41 -23.99
N THR A 601 -38.22 0.22 -23.68
CA THR A 601 -39.26 -0.43 -24.48
C THR A 601 -40.64 0.01 -23.97
N PRO A 602 -41.41 0.79 -24.77
CA PRO A 602 -42.74 1.27 -24.38
C PRO A 602 -43.72 0.11 -24.15
N THR A 603 -44.64 0.26 -23.19
CA THR A 603 -45.71 -0.72 -22.92
C THR A 603 -47.01 -0.41 -23.66
N GLY A 604 -47.10 0.75 -24.34
CA GLY A 604 -48.29 1.24 -25.04
C GLY A 604 -48.01 2.53 -25.83
N ALA A 605 -48.89 2.90 -26.76
CA ALA A 605 -48.82 4.19 -27.48
C ALA A 605 -49.25 5.35 -26.56
N GLY A 606 -48.45 6.42 -26.49
CA GLY A 606 -48.69 7.53 -25.57
C GLY A 606 -47.48 8.43 -25.35
N ILE A 607 -47.65 9.45 -24.52
CA ILE A 607 -46.54 10.35 -24.14
C ILE A 607 -45.76 9.72 -22.99
N TYR A 608 -44.47 9.50 -23.20
CA TYR A 608 -43.53 9.07 -22.17
C TYR A 608 -42.75 10.27 -21.67
N TYR A 609 -42.83 10.52 -20.37
CA TYR A 609 -42.04 11.55 -19.72
C TYR A 609 -40.77 10.92 -19.16
N PHE A 610 -39.65 11.59 -19.32
CA PHE A 610 -38.34 11.24 -18.78
C PHE A 610 -37.91 12.32 -17.79
N ARG A 611 -37.46 11.91 -16.61
CA ARG A 611 -36.87 12.78 -15.59
C ARG A 611 -35.46 12.28 -15.29
N VAL A 612 -34.48 13.17 -15.39
CA VAL A 612 -33.06 12.84 -15.21
C VAL A 612 -32.39 13.84 -14.28
N PHE A 613 -31.60 13.34 -13.32
CA PHE A 613 -30.72 14.15 -12.49
C PHE A 613 -29.34 13.50 -12.41
N SER A 614 -28.33 14.31 -12.11
CA SER A 614 -27.00 13.83 -11.75
C SER A 614 -26.86 13.75 -10.23
N GLU A 615 -26.12 12.76 -9.75
CA GLU A 615 -25.82 12.53 -8.33
C GLU A 615 -24.30 12.44 -8.15
N ASN A 616 -23.76 13.15 -7.15
CA ASN A 616 -22.32 13.15 -6.86
C ASN A 616 -21.94 11.98 -5.92
N SER A 617 -20.65 11.81 -5.65
CA SER A 617 -20.11 10.70 -4.84
C SER A 617 -20.54 10.70 -3.37
N ILE A 618 -21.23 11.74 -2.90
CA ILE A 618 -21.77 11.86 -1.54
C ILE A 618 -23.31 11.83 -1.50
N GLY A 619 -23.98 11.61 -2.64
CA GLY A 619 -25.43 11.44 -2.74
C GLY A 619 -26.25 12.73 -2.91
N GLU A 620 -25.61 13.89 -3.13
CA GLU A 620 -26.33 15.12 -3.48
C GLU A 620 -26.81 15.06 -4.95
N ARG A 621 -28.01 15.58 -5.25
CA ARG A 621 -28.63 15.54 -6.59
C ARG A 621 -28.75 16.92 -7.22
N SER A 622 -28.62 16.99 -8.54
CA SER A 622 -28.90 18.21 -9.32
C SER A 622 -30.39 18.50 -9.39
N SER A 623 -30.74 19.71 -9.83
CA SER A 623 -32.10 19.97 -10.35
C SER A 623 -32.44 18.98 -11.47
N PRO A 624 -33.66 18.42 -11.50
CA PRO A 624 -34.05 17.45 -12.51
C PRO A 624 -34.31 18.11 -13.86
N VAL A 625 -33.89 17.45 -14.94
CA VAL A 625 -34.28 17.78 -16.32
C VAL A 625 -35.41 16.86 -16.74
N ASN A 626 -36.49 17.45 -17.23
CA ASN A 626 -37.65 16.73 -17.73
C ASN A 626 -37.70 16.85 -19.26
N SER A 627 -37.92 15.73 -19.94
CA SER A 627 -38.13 15.66 -21.39
C SER A 627 -39.30 14.71 -21.67
N SER A 628 -39.91 14.78 -22.85
CA SER A 628 -40.98 13.86 -23.22
C SER A 628 -40.86 13.41 -24.67
N TYR A 629 -41.34 12.20 -24.93
CA TYR A 629 -41.42 11.64 -26.27
C TYR A 629 -42.83 11.12 -26.52
N ASN A 630 -43.48 11.62 -27.58
CA ASN A 630 -44.83 11.21 -27.94
C ASN A 630 -44.78 10.05 -28.94
N LEU A 631 -45.27 8.89 -28.52
CA LEU A 631 -45.36 7.70 -29.35
C LEU A 631 -46.78 7.57 -29.92
N THR A 632 -46.95 7.89 -31.21
CA THR A 632 -48.26 7.92 -31.87
C THR A 632 -48.76 6.56 -32.36
N ALA A 633 -47.91 5.53 -32.46
CA ALA A 633 -48.31 4.14 -32.77
C ALA A 633 -47.24 3.12 -32.31
N GLN A 634 -47.67 1.96 -31.79
CA GLN A 634 -46.79 0.83 -31.43
C GLN A 634 -47.03 -0.32 -32.43
N ALA A 635 -45.96 -0.95 -32.93
CA ALA A 635 -46.12 -2.16 -33.73
C ALA A 635 -46.67 -3.29 -32.86
N SER A 636 -47.84 -3.82 -33.20
CA SER A 636 -48.35 -5.04 -32.59
C SER A 636 -47.38 -6.18 -32.93
N ILE A 637 -46.80 -6.83 -31.92
CA ILE A 637 -46.03 -8.07 -32.11
C ILE A 637 -47.04 -9.12 -32.59
N PHE A 638 -47.03 -9.44 -33.89
CA PHE A 638 -47.75 -10.60 -34.39
C PHE A 638 -47.04 -11.85 -33.88
N THR A 639 -47.73 -12.61 -33.02
CA THR A 639 -47.34 -13.96 -32.65
C THR A 639 -47.53 -14.86 -33.87
N VAL A 640 -46.45 -15.14 -34.61
CA VAL A 640 -46.48 -16.21 -35.62
C VAL A 640 -46.02 -17.49 -34.91
N GLN A 641 -46.99 -18.33 -34.54
CA GLN A 641 -46.71 -19.75 -34.31
C GLN A 641 -46.14 -20.33 -35.60
N ALA A 642 -44.97 -20.96 -35.49
CA ALA A 642 -44.33 -21.64 -36.61
C ALA A 642 -45.19 -22.82 -37.06
N SER A 643 -45.60 -22.83 -38.33
CA SER A 643 -45.90 -24.05 -39.07
C SER A 643 -45.85 -23.78 -40.57
N GLY A 644 -44.95 -24.48 -41.27
CA GLY A 644 -45.03 -24.67 -42.73
C GLY A 644 -43.92 -24.03 -43.53
N PHE A 645 -43.05 -24.87 -44.08
CA PHE A 645 -42.16 -24.61 -45.21
C PHE A 645 -42.94 -24.05 -46.43
N ASN A 646 -42.33 -23.16 -47.22
CA ASN A 646 -41.84 -23.48 -48.57
C ASN A 646 -41.17 -22.30 -49.27
N ILE A 647 -40.17 -22.65 -50.07
CA ILE A 647 -39.29 -21.87 -50.94
C ILE A 647 -40.09 -21.29 -52.12
N TYR A 648 -39.81 -20.04 -52.51
CA TYR A 648 -39.47 -19.61 -53.89
C TYR A 648 -38.67 -18.31 -53.84
#